data_AF-A0A8C5LVM3-F1
#
_entry.id   AF-A0A8C5LVM3-F1
#
_cell.length_a   1.000
_cell.length_b   1.000
_cell.length_c   1.000
_cell.angle_alpha   90.00
_cell.angle_beta   90.00
_cell.angle_gamma   90.00
#
_symmetry.space_group_name_H-M   'P 1'
#
loop_
_entity.id
_entity.type
_entity.pdbx_description
1 polymer ?
#
loop_
_entity_poly.entity_id
_entity_poly.type
_entity_poly.pdbx_seq_one_letter_code
_entity_poly.pdbx_strand_id
1 'polypeptide(L)'
;MMKLLFLSIFLVSALHQADSNGYYDKILSHSRIRARKEGPNVCALQQIMGTKKKYFSTCKNWHQGAICGKKATVKYECCPGYMTMNGQQGCPAVAPIDNVYGTLGIVGALATQDYSDKSDLRQEIEGVGSFTFFAPSNDAWDLLDPEIRGSLLNNVNIELLNALHYHMVNKRLLTKDLKNGLTFESMFNNEKLLINHYPNGIVTVNCARVIHGNQIATNGVVHVIDRVVTAVGNTIQDFVDSEDDLSSLRAASIASNILDKLGEPGHYTLFAPTNEAFEKLPRGVLERIMSDKKAAEALVNYHILDTVQCSEAIMGGAQLDNLEGSNLQVGCDGDSLTINGKKIVNRKDIVTTNGVIHLIDDVLIPDSAKQVLELAGSQQTTFTDLMAQMGLAAALRPEAEYTLLAPLNDAFTDATLKMDQRLLKIIMQNHVLKSKFLLNELYNGQTLETVGGKLLRVFVYRTAVCIENSCMLRGSKEGRNGAIHSFRKVIRPAEESFYDIIRRDRRFSIFLSLIEHAGLKDLLTEAGAWTLFLPTNDAFDGLSNDDIENLKRDKVALQNILLYHLAPGVFIGDGFEPGVTNILKSLQGNKIMITSANNSISVNGVSSPESDLMSSNGVIHVVKKLLFPADLSIGNQQLLTILNKIIKYFTIKFERSASFKEIPWTKYITKVKVIKEPITITKVIGGGETHRRVIQGGTVSEDLGTTVDIISEPTITKVTKVIQEPEFKVIQGGETRVTKVIQEPTITKVTRVIEGEPDFKLIKEGETHLTKFIQGGPEIKYTRVSTGIGGDTDEATLKRMLEEEVTRVSKFIDGDSQLLDDDELKRLLQGGSQISKVTTIVEGEPSETVQISKIVKEPQVQTVRKVQTSRRQQGQPLRRQMRRSHQS
;
A
#
# COMPACT_ATOMS: atom_id res chain seq x y z
N MET A 1 54.95 23.12 3.89
CA MET A 1 53.60 23.44 4.41
C MET A 1 52.70 24.11 3.37
N MET A 2 53.07 25.26 2.79
CA MET A 2 52.13 26.14 2.05
C MET A 2 51.40 25.57 0.81
N LYS A 3 51.76 24.38 0.30
CA LYS A 3 51.04 23.71 -0.82
C LYS A 3 49.85 22.84 -0.40
N LEU A 4 49.70 22.44 0.87
CA LEU A 4 48.54 21.63 1.29
C LEU A 4 47.29 22.48 1.59
N LEU A 5 47.45 23.73 2.07
CA LEU A 5 46.34 24.61 2.42
C LEU A 5 45.46 25.02 1.22
N PHE A 6 46.03 25.09 0.02
CA PHE A 6 45.26 25.44 -1.18
C PHE A 6 44.37 24.31 -1.70
N LEU A 7 44.70 23.04 -1.39
CA LEU A 7 43.94 21.90 -1.88
C LEU A 7 42.67 21.66 -1.04
N SER A 8 42.74 21.88 0.28
CA SER A 8 41.59 21.73 1.18
C SER A 8 40.49 22.76 0.90
N ILE A 9 40.84 24.03 0.63
CA ILE A 9 39.89 25.10 0.33
C ILE A 9 39.09 24.80 -0.96
N PHE A 10 39.73 24.24 -1.99
CA PHE A 10 39.05 23.88 -3.24
C PHE A 10 38.13 22.64 -3.12
N LEU A 11 38.46 21.68 -2.25
CA LEU A 11 37.61 20.51 -2.02
C LEU A 11 36.39 20.80 -1.13
N VAL A 12 36.51 21.69 -0.13
CA VAL A 12 35.38 22.09 0.72
C VAL A 12 34.35 22.93 -0.07
N SER A 13 34.81 23.80 -0.97
CA SER A 13 33.94 24.61 -1.84
C SER A 13 33.20 23.77 -2.91
N ALA A 14 33.79 22.67 -3.39
CA ALA A 14 33.13 21.76 -4.32
C ALA A 14 31.98 20.95 -3.68
N LEU A 15 32.09 20.62 -2.39
CA LEU A 15 31.07 19.83 -1.66
C LEU A 15 29.88 20.67 -1.16
N HIS A 16 29.98 22.00 -1.13
CA HIS A 16 28.88 22.91 -0.75
C HIS A 16 28.02 23.39 -1.95
N GLN A 17 28.27 22.92 -3.18
CA GLN A 17 27.50 23.29 -4.37
C GLN A 17 26.46 22.24 -4.82
N ALA A 18 26.17 21.22 -4.00
CA ALA A 18 25.21 20.17 -4.33
C ALA A 18 23.74 20.63 -4.22
N ASP A 19 23.41 21.47 -3.23
CA ASP A 19 22.03 21.84 -2.88
C ASP A 19 21.57 23.21 -3.45
N SER A 20 22.37 23.84 -4.31
CA SER A 20 22.09 25.17 -4.86
C SER A 20 21.24 25.20 -6.15
N ASN A 21 20.97 24.03 -6.76
CA ASN A 21 20.18 23.92 -7.98
C ASN A 21 18.72 23.54 -7.68
N GLY A 22 17.78 24.43 -8.01
CA GLY A 22 16.35 24.19 -7.83
C GLY A 22 15.79 23.06 -8.72
N TYR A 23 14.58 22.57 -8.40
CA TYR A 23 13.93 21.49 -9.17
C TYR A 23 13.81 21.83 -10.65
N TYR A 24 13.45 23.09 -10.97
CA TYR A 24 13.42 23.64 -12.33
C TYR A 24 14.75 23.46 -13.08
N ASP A 25 15.87 23.93 -12.52
CA ASP A 25 17.19 23.88 -13.16
C ASP A 25 17.67 22.43 -13.37
N LYS A 26 17.38 21.56 -12.40
CA LYS A 26 17.69 20.12 -12.47
C LYS A 26 16.97 19.47 -13.66
N ILE A 27 15.69 19.78 -13.87
CA ILE A 27 14.92 19.26 -15.02
C ILE A 27 15.34 19.92 -16.33
N LEU A 28 15.65 21.22 -16.34
CA LEU A 28 16.16 21.92 -17.52
C LEU A 28 17.50 21.32 -17.99
N SER A 29 18.38 20.91 -17.06
CA SER A 29 19.62 20.19 -17.37
C SER A 29 19.34 18.83 -18.02
N HIS A 30 18.35 18.08 -17.52
CA HIS A 30 17.93 16.80 -18.12
C HIS A 30 17.27 17.00 -19.50
N SER A 31 16.53 18.09 -19.70
CA SER A 31 15.94 18.49 -20.98
C SER A 31 17.03 18.77 -22.04
N ARG A 32 18.09 19.50 -21.67
CA ARG A 32 19.29 19.71 -22.52
C ARG A 32 19.99 18.40 -22.88
N ILE A 33 20.17 17.49 -21.92
CA ILE A 33 20.81 16.19 -22.15
C ILE A 33 20.02 15.34 -23.17
N ARG A 34 18.68 15.36 -23.11
CA ARG A 34 17.81 14.66 -24.07
C ARG A 34 17.92 15.24 -25.49
N ALA A 35 17.93 16.57 -25.62
CA ALA A 35 18.01 17.27 -26.91
C ALA A 35 19.42 17.38 -27.51
N ARG A 36 20.47 16.85 -26.86
CA ARG A 36 21.88 17.02 -27.27
C ARG A 36 22.21 16.60 -28.71
N LYS A 37 21.38 15.77 -29.36
CA LYS A 37 21.53 15.39 -30.78
C LYS A 37 21.00 16.43 -31.77
N GLU A 38 20.06 17.26 -31.33
CA GLU A 38 19.38 18.26 -32.17
C GLU A 38 20.23 19.52 -32.33
N GLY A 39 21.16 19.79 -31.39
CA GLY A 39 22.19 20.81 -31.49
C GLY A 39 22.60 21.42 -30.12
N PRO A 40 23.49 22.42 -30.12
CA PRO A 40 23.82 23.20 -28.92
C PRO A 40 22.59 23.93 -28.38
N ASN A 41 22.47 23.98 -27.04
CA ASN A 41 21.44 24.72 -26.27
C ASN A 41 19.97 24.48 -26.69
N VAL A 42 19.68 23.36 -27.36
CA VAL A 42 18.32 22.88 -27.59
C VAL A 42 17.81 22.20 -26.31
N CYS A 43 16.53 22.37 -26.04
CA CYS A 43 15.80 21.75 -24.93
C CYS A 43 14.71 20.81 -25.49
N ALA A 44 14.51 19.68 -24.82
CA ALA A 44 13.45 18.73 -25.12
C ALA A 44 12.24 18.93 -24.20
N LEU A 45 11.09 19.26 -24.80
CA LEU A 45 9.81 19.44 -24.12
C LEU A 45 8.83 18.32 -24.53
N GLN A 46 7.86 18.03 -23.67
CA GLN A 46 6.72 17.17 -24.02
C GLN A 46 5.48 18.04 -24.24
N GLN A 47 4.90 17.99 -25.45
CA GLN A 47 3.64 18.63 -25.78
C GLN A 47 2.49 17.62 -25.72
N ILE A 48 1.40 17.94 -25.03
CA ILE A 48 0.21 17.07 -24.97
C ILE A 48 -0.49 17.05 -26.33
N MET A 49 -0.75 15.84 -26.87
CA MET A 49 -1.44 15.71 -28.16
C MET A 49 -2.84 16.34 -28.10
N GLY A 50 -3.13 17.22 -29.07
CA GLY A 50 -4.40 17.95 -29.17
C GLY A 50 -4.41 19.31 -28.46
N THR A 51 -3.35 19.69 -27.74
CA THR A 51 -3.27 21.00 -27.06
C THR A 51 -1.99 21.77 -27.45
N LYS A 52 -1.92 23.05 -27.10
CA LYS A 52 -0.68 23.85 -27.18
C LYS A 52 0.29 23.61 -26.01
N LYS A 53 -0.14 22.93 -24.93
CA LYS A 53 0.60 22.87 -23.66
C LYS A 53 1.87 22.03 -23.75
N LYS A 54 2.99 22.63 -23.34
CA LYS A 54 4.34 22.04 -23.34
C LYS A 54 4.91 22.03 -21.92
N TYR A 55 5.59 20.94 -21.56
CA TYR A 55 6.19 20.76 -20.23
C TYR A 55 7.66 20.33 -20.31
N PHE A 56 8.48 20.92 -19.45
CA PHE A 56 9.77 20.37 -19.05
C PHE A 56 9.52 19.25 -18.04
N SER A 57 9.62 17.98 -18.46
CA SER A 57 9.17 16.86 -17.64
C SER A 57 10.29 16.10 -16.93
N THR A 58 9.99 15.62 -15.72
CA THR A 58 10.85 14.69 -14.95
C THR A 58 11.17 13.43 -15.77
N CYS A 59 12.23 12.69 -15.42
CA CYS A 59 12.53 11.44 -16.13
C CYS A 59 11.41 10.39 -15.99
N LYS A 60 10.70 10.37 -14.84
CA LYS A 60 9.52 9.53 -14.62
C LYS A 60 8.43 9.81 -15.66
N ASN A 61 8.04 11.08 -15.82
CA ASN A 61 6.97 11.49 -16.72
C ASN A 61 7.42 11.38 -18.19
N TRP A 62 8.70 11.65 -18.48
CA TRP A 62 9.28 11.47 -19.80
C TRP A 62 9.13 10.03 -20.31
N HIS A 63 9.53 9.04 -19.50
CA HIS A 63 9.46 7.62 -19.87
C HIS A 63 8.04 7.04 -19.89
N GLN A 64 7.05 7.71 -19.28
CA GLN A 64 5.64 7.33 -19.41
C GLN A 64 5.07 7.63 -20.80
N GLY A 65 5.67 8.54 -21.58
CA GLY A 65 5.19 8.92 -22.93
C GLY A 65 3.82 9.61 -22.97
N ALA A 66 3.26 9.94 -21.80
CA ALA A 66 1.95 10.52 -21.61
C ALA A 66 1.96 11.49 -20.42
N ILE A 67 1.09 12.51 -20.48
CA ILE A 67 0.83 13.48 -19.42
C ILE A 67 -0.69 13.61 -19.32
N CYS A 68 -1.25 13.59 -18.11
CA CYS A 68 -2.70 13.63 -17.88
C CYS A 68 -3.48 12.64 -18.78
N GLY A 69 -3.10 11.36 -18.78
CA GLY A 69 -3.74 10.30 -19.58
C GLY A 69 -3.56 10.40 -21.11
N LYS A 70 -3.15 11.55 -21.65
CA LYS A 70 -2.98 11.79 -23.09
C LYS A 70 -1.53 11.53 -23.50
N LYS A 71 -1.34 10.95 -24.69
CA LYS A 71 0.00 10.79 -25.30
C LYS A 71 0.67 12.15 -25.48
N ALA A 72 1.96 12.22 -25.20
CA ALA A 72 2.76 13.44 -25.34
C ALA A 72 3.80 13.28 -26.46
N THR A 73 3.83 14.22 -27.40
CA THR A 73 4.86 14.27 -28.45
C THR A 73 6.07 15.06 -27.96
N VAL A 74 7.27 14.62 -28.33
CA VAL A 74 8.49 15.40 -28.07
C VAL A 74 8.56 16.58 -29.02
N LYS A 75 8.87 17.76 -28.47
CA LYS A 75 9.23 18.97 -29.21
C LYS A 75 10.63 19.42 -28.81
N TYR A 76 11.33 20.03 -29.76
CA TYR A 76 12.68 20.55 -29.58
C TYR A 76 12.67 22.04 -29.89
N GLU A 77 13.05 22.83 -28.90
CA GLU A 77 12.98 24.30 -28.93
C GLU A 77 14.24 24.85 -28.25
N CYS A 78 14.59 26.11 -28.47
CA CYS A 78 15.74 26.69 -27.75
C CYS A 78 15.47 26.72 -26.24
N CYS A 79 16.49 26.40 -25.45
CA CYS A 79 16.42 26.62 -24.01
C CYS A 79 16.29 28.12 -23.71
N PRO A 80 15.70 28.52 -22.56
CA PRO A 80 15.70 29.91 -22.11
C PRO A 80 17.11 30.52 -22.16
N GLY A 81 17.20 31.76 -22.66
CA GLY A 81 18.44 32.47 -22.94
C GLY A 81 19.11 32.20 -24.31
N TYR A 82 18.56 31.35 -25.19
CA TYR A 82 19.21 30.98 -26.47
C TYR A 82 18.30 31.10 -27.68
N MET A 83 18.90 31.27 -28.87
CA MET A 83 18.20 31.41 -30.15
C MET A 83 18.92 30.67 -31.30
N THR A 84 18.16 30.37 -32.35
CA THR A 84 18.68 29.79 -33.61
C THR A 84 19.49 30.81 -34.41
N MET A 85 20.38 30.33 -35.28
CA MET A 85 21.01 31.17 -36.32
C MET A 85 20.86 30.52 -37.69
N ASN A 86 20.66 31.34 -38.73
CA ASN A 86 20.44 30.88 -40.10
C ASN A 86 21.61 30.02 -40.58
N GLY A 87 21.30 28.82 -41.10
CA GLY A 87 22.29 27.86 -41.60
C GLY A 87 23.07 27.10 -40.52
N GLN A 88 22.79 27.30 -39.23
CA GLN A 88 23.42 26.54 -38.13
C GLN A 88 22.43 25.62 -37.42
N GLN A 89 22.92 24.48 -36.94
CA GLN A 89 22.11 23.49 -36.24
C GLN A 89 21.90 23.90 -34.76
N GLY A 90 20.69 23.71 -34.25
CA GLY A 90 20.32 24.00 -32.87
C GLY A 90 20.25 25.50 -32.56
N CYS A 91 20.60 25.86 -31.32
CA CYS A 91 20.51 27.22 -30.78
C CYS A 91 21.90 27.74 -30.36
N PRO A 92 22.81 28.00 -31.32
CA PRO A 92 24.20 28.35 -31.04
C PRO A 92 24.38 29.76 -30.46
N ALA A 93 23.42 30.67 -30.69
CA ALA A 93 23.47 32.03 -30.16
C ALA A 93 22.78 32.14 -28.80
N VAL A 94 23.32 32.99 -27.94
CA VAL A 94 22.63 33.52 -26.76
C VAL A 94 21.67 34.61 -27.26
N ALA A 95 20.46 34.68 -26.71
CA ALA A 95 19.55 35.80 -26.98
C ALA A 95 20.19 37.12 -26.51
N PRO A 96 20.05 38.23 -27.25
CA PRO A 96 20.57 39.52 -26.80
C PRO A 96 19.91 39.91 -25.47
N ILE A 97 20.69 40.50 -24.56
CA ILE A 97 20.12 41.14 -23.37
C ILE A 97 19.67 42.55 -23.75
N ASP A 98 18.43 42.88 -23.38
CA ASP A 98 17.82 44.19 -23.55
C ASP A 98 17.21 44.61 -22.20
N ASN A 99 16.61 45.79 -22.10
CA ASN A 99 15.77 46.14 -20.96
C ASN A 99 14.53 45.22 -20.85
N VAL A 100 13.78 45.30 -19.76
CA VAL A 100 12.62 44.43 -19.53
C VAL A 100 11.58 44.57 -20.65
N TYR A 101 11.31 45.78 -21.16
CA TYR A 101 10.39 46.02 -22.27
C TYR A 101 10.83 45.32 -23.56
N GLY A 102 12.08 45.48 -23.99
CA GLY A 102 12.62 44.79 -25.16
C GLY A 102 12.64 43.26 -24.99
N THR A 103 12.92 42.81 -23.76
CA THR A 103 12.90 41.39 -23.39
C THR A 103 11.51 40.76 -23.56
N LEU A 104 10.40 41.49 -23.34
CA LEU A 104 9.04 41.00 -23.63
C LEU A 104 8.89 40.56 -25.11
N GLY A 105 9.46 41.34 -26.03
CA GLY A 105 9.47 41.01 -27.46
C GLY A 105 10.35 39.79 -27.77
N ILE A 106 11.53 39.71 -27.16
CA ILE A 106 12.48 38.58 -27.33
C ILE A 106 11.87 37.25 -26.87
N VAL A 107 11.05 37.27 -25.82
CA VAL A 107 10.35 36.06 -25.32
C VAL A 107 9.01 35.80 -26.01
N GLY A 108 8.61 36.63 -26.97
CA GLY A 108 7.37 36.50 -27.73
C GLY A 108 6.09 36.93 -27.00
N ALA A 109 6.20 37.60 -25.85
CA ALA A 109 5.07 38.13 -25.06
C ALA A 109 4.56 39.47 -25.63
N LEU A 110 4.33 39.50 -26.95
CA LEU A 110 4.02 40.70 -27.75
C LEU A 110 2.76 41.43 -27.27
N ALA A 111 1.74 40.71 -26.81
CA ALA A 111 0.54 41.33 -26.23
C ALA A 111 0.87 42.10 -24.94
N THR A 112 1.66 41.52 -24.05
CA THR A 112 2.12 42.19 -22.81
C THR A 112 3.06 43.36 -23.14
N GLN A 113 3.84 43.28 -24.22
CA GLN A 113 4.67 44.39 -24.71
C GLN A 113 3.81 45.56 -25.21
N ASP A 114 2.88 45.31 -26.13
CA ASP A 114 1.91 46.30 -26.65
C ASP A 114 1.08 46.95 -25.52
N TYR A 115 0.69 46.16 -24.51
CA TYR A 115 -0.06 46.67 -23.35
C TYR A 115 0.82 47.49 -22.38
N SER A 116 2.13 47.20 -22.30
CA SER A 116 3.09 48.02 -21.54
C SER A 116 3.42 49.35 -22.23
N ASP A 117 3.38 49.40 -23.57
CA ASP A 117 3.50 50.63 -24.36
C ASP A 117 2.26 51.52 -24.19
N LYS A 118 1.06 50.91 -24.22
CA LYS A 118 -0.24 51.62 -24.12
C LYS A 118 -0.62 52.12 -22.73
N SER A 119 0.03 51.64 -21.67
CA SER A 119 -0.25 52.01 -20.27
C SER A 119 0.79 52.96 -19.68
N ASP A 120 1.65 53.57 -20.51
CA ASP A 120 2.84 54.37 -20.15
C ASP A 120 3.92 53.62 -19.32
N LEU A 121 3.64 52.41 -18.83
CA LEU A 121 4.54 51.53 -18.06
C LEU A 121 5.92 51.37 -18.71
N ARG A 122 5.98 51.33 -20.05
CA ARG A 122 7.21 51.19 -20.83
C ARG A 122 8.35 52.08 -20.35
N GLN A 123 8.09 53.35 -20.00
CA GLN A 123 9.16 54.28 -19.61
C GLN A 123 9.86 53.85 -18.30
N GLU A 124 9.13 53.19 -17.39
CA GLU A 124 9.68 52.62 -16.15
C GLU A 124 10.53 51.38 -16.46
N ILE A 125 10.02 50.46 -17.27
CA ILE A 125 10.69 49.17 -17.57
C ILE A 125 11.75 49.23 -18.68
N GLU A 126 11.86 50.33 -19.41
CA GLU A 126 13.08 50.71 -20.16
C GLU A 126 14.11 51.42 -19.27
N GLY A 127 13.68 51.99 -18.13
CA GLY A 127 14.45 52.86 -17.25
C GLY A 127 15.35 52.16 -16.21
N VAL A 128 15.83 52.94 -15.24
CA VAL A 128 16.71 52.45 -14.16
C VAL A 128 15.91 51.70 -13.09
N GLY A 129 16.34 50.47 -12.78
CA GLY A 129 15.66 49.64 -11.78
C GLY A 129 16.21 48.22 -11.73
N SER A 130 15.49 47.35 -11.02
CA SER A 130 15.75 45.90 -10.96
C SER A 130 14.41 45.19 -10.84
N PHE A 131 13.80 44.83 -11.96
CA PHE A 131 12.43 44.33 -11.98
C PHE A 131 12.35 42.80 -12.18
N THR A 132 11.27 42.19 -11.70
CA THR A 132 10.77 40.91 -12.22
C THR A 132 9.42 41.17 -12.88
N PHE A 133 9.22 40.72 -14.10
CA PHE A 133 7.93 40.78 -14.79
C PHE A 133 7.45 39.35 -15.08
N PHE A 134 6.36 38.93 -14.44
CA PHE A 134 5.63 37.70 -14.74
C PHE A 134 4.71 37.91 -15.95
N ALA A 135 5.30 38.16 -17.12
CA ALA A 135 4.57 38.55 -18.33
C ALA A 135 3.62 37.45 -18.83
N PRO A 136 2.31 37.71 -18.98
CA PRO A 136 1.43 36.75 -19.62
C PRO A 136 1.81 36.53 -21.08
N SER A 137 1.66 35.29 -21.55
CA SER A 137 1.79 34.95 -22.97
C SER A 137 0.63 35.51 -23.81
N ASN A 138 0.78 35.56 -25.14
CA ASN A 138 -0.32 36.02 -26.02
C ASN A 138 -1.56 35.11 -25.88
N ASP A 139 -1.34 33.78 -25.81
CA ASP A 139 -2.39 32.80 -25.51
C ASP A 139 -3.08 33.06 -24.16
N ALA A 140 -2.38 33.61 -23.17
CA ALA A 140 -2.97 33.94 -21.86
C ALA A 140 -3.91 35.16 -21.94
N TRP A 141 -3.58 36.17 -22.74
CA TRP A 141 -4.47 37.31 -23.02
C TRP A 141 -5.65 36.93 -23.90
N ASP A 142 -5.47 35.99 -24.83
CA ASP A 142 -6.53 35.47 -25.70
C ASP A 142 -7.46 34.46 -24.99
N LEU A 143 -7.06 33.96 -23.82
CA LEU A 143 -7.89 33.18 -22.90
C LEU A 143 -8.47 34.00 -21.73
N LEU A 144 -8.14 35.30 -21.63
CA LEU A 144 -8.79 36.21 -20.69
C LEU A 144 -10.23 36.49 -21.15
N ASP A 145 -11.14 36.59 -20.20
CA ASP A 145 -12.54 36.93 -20.47
C ASP A 145 -12.67 38.22 -21.31
N PRO A 146 -13.53 38.25 -22.36
CA PRO A 146 -13.65 39.41 -23.25
C PRO A 146 -14.13 40.70 -22.57
N GLU A 147 -14.97 40.62 -21.53
CA GLU A 147 -15.49 41.79 -20.81
C GLU A 147 -14.42 42.34 -19.86
N ILE A 148 -13.68 41.46 -19.18
CA ILE A 148 -12.51 41.86 -18.36
C ILE A 148 -11.42 42.46 -19.26
N ARG A 149 -11.06 41.79 -20.37
CA ARG A 149 -10.04 42.28 -21.32
C ARG A 149 -10.47 43.61 -21.95
N GLY A 150 -11.75 43.76 -22.32
CA GLY A 150 -12.32 45.01 -22.81
C GLY A 150 -12.24 46.12 -21.77
N SER A 151 -12.56 45.83 -20.51
CA SER A 151 -12.50 46.81 -19.41
C SER A 151 -11.08 47.34 -19.16
N LEU A 152 -10.08 46.44 -19.14
CA LEU A 152 -8.67 46.83 -19.05
C LEU A 152 -8.24 47.73 -20.22
N LEU A 153 -8.60 47.36 -21.45
CA LEU A 153 -8.21 48.09 -22.66
C LEU A 153 -8.98 49.40 -22.88
N ASN A 154 -10.12 49.59 -22.21
CA ASN A 154 -10.87 50.85 -22.21
C ASN A 154 -10.30 51.88 -21.23
N ASN A 155 -9.51 51.47 -20.22
CA ASN A 155 -8.90 52.36 -19.23
C ASN A 155 -7.40 52.05 -19.05
N VAL A 156 -6.62 52.27 -20.12
CA VAL A 156 -5.21 51.85 -20.18
C VAL A 156 -4.30 52.56 -19.17
N ASN A 157 -4.60 53.81 -18.81
CA ASN A 157 -3.80 54.61 -17.87
C ASN A 157 -3.98 54.23 -16.39
N ILE A 158 -5.01 53.43 -16.07
CA ILE A 158 -5.32 53.04 -14.68
C ILE A 158 -5.45 51.52 -14.59
N GLU A 159 -6.49 50.92 -15.16
CA GLU A 159 -6.78 49.49 -14.95
C GLU A 159 -5.72 48.59 -15.60
N LEU A 160 -5.28 48.91 -16.84
CA LEU A 160 -4.22 48.14 -17.49
C LEU A 160 -2.87 48.35 -16.80
N LEU A 161 -2.53 49.58 -16.42
CA LEU A 161 -1.31 49.89 -15.67
C LEU A 161 -1.26 49.13 -14.33
N ASN A 162 -2.32 49.23 -13.54
CA ASN A 162 -2.49 48.52 -12.26
C ASN A 162 -2.37 47.00 -12.46
N ALA A 163 -3.04 46.45 -13.48
CA ALA A 163 -2.97 45.02 -13.78
C ALA A 163 -1.54 44.59 -14.15
N LEU A 164 -0.81 45.35 -14.95
CA LEU A 164 0.57 45.03 -15.33
C LEU A 164 1.55 45.21 -14.14
N HIS A 165 1.39 46.25 -13.32
CA HIS A 165 2.14 46.42 -12.07
C HIS A 165 1.88 45.28 -11.07
N TYR A 166 0.68 44.69 -11.05
CA TYR A 166 0.41 43.49 -10.26
C TYR A 166 1.21 42.27 -10.75
N HIS A 167 1.53 42.18 -12.05
CA HIS A 167 2.41 41.15 -12.61
C HIS A 167 3.91 41.45 -12.38
N MET A 168 4.27 42.54 -11.70
CA MET A 168 5.64 42.99 -11.52
C MET A 168 6.07 43.03 -10.05
N VAL A 169 7.37 42.83 -9.80
CA VAL A 169 8.01 42.94 -8.50
C VAL A 169 9.27 43.81 -8.61
N ASN A 170 9.48 44.72 -7.66
CA ASN A 170 10.57 45.72 -7.63
C ASN A 170 11.98 45.17 -7.30
N LYS A 171 12.21 43.88 -7.57
CA LYS A 171 13.49 43.18 -7.41
C LYS A 171 13.58 42.03 -8.41
N ARG A 172 14.76 41.79 -8.98
CA ARG A 172 15.06 40.62 -9.82
C ARG A 172 15.02 39.31 -9.00
N LEU A 173 14.13 38.40 -9.38
CA LEU A 173 13.92 37.08 -8.77
C LEU A 173 14.02 36.00 -9.85
N LEU A 174 14.89 35.00 -9.68
CA LEU A 174 15.02 33.86 -10.60
C LEU A 174 14.18 32.66 -10.10
N THR A 175 13.91 31.65 -10.94
CA THR A 175 13.08 30.49 -10.55
C THR A 175 13.63 29.67 -9.37
N LYS A 176 14.93 29.79 -9.06
CA LYS A 176 15.56 29.25 -7.84
C LYS A 176 15.25 30.07 -6.56
N ASP A 177 14.91 31.34 -6.72
CA ASP A 177 14.54 32.27 -5.65
C ASP A 177 13.02 32.21 -5.39
N LEU A 178 12.25 31.83 -6.43
CA LEU A 178 10.83 31.45 -6.37
C LEU A 178 10.64 30.09 -5.69
N LYS A 179 10.76 30.04 -4.36
CA LYS A 179 10.52 28.85 -3.54
C LYS A 179 9.03 28.66 -3.22
N ASN A 180 8.64 27.43 -2.87
CA ASN A 180 7.26 27.08 -2.56
C ASN A 180 6.73 27.77 -1.30
N GLY A 181 5.48 28.24 -1.32
CA GLY A 181 4.82 28.93 -0.19
C GLY A 181 5.26 30.39 0.01
N LEU A 182 6.20 30.91 -0.79
CA LEU A 182 6.60 32.31 -0.67
C LEU A 182 5.52 33.23 -1.21
N THR A 183 5.42 34.41 -0.61
CA THR A 183 4.70 35.55 -1.18
C THR A 183 5.68 36.68 -1.48
N PHE A 184 5.40 37.44 -2.53
CA PHE A 184 6.10 38.68 -2.85
C PHE A 184 5.10 39.81 -3.05
N GLU A 185 5.41 40.98 -2.50
CA GLU A 185 4.69 42.22 -2.79
C GLU A 185 4.89 42.58 -4.27
N SER A 186 3.80 42.79 -4.99
CA SER A 186 3.82 43.31 -6.35
C SER A 186 3.99 44.84 -6.36
N MET A 187 4.20 45.42 -7.54
CA MET A 187 4.31 46.87 -7.69
C MET A 187 2.95 47.59 -7.66
N PHE A 188 1.83 46.86 -7.70
CA PHE A 188 0.49 47.41 -7.50
C PHE A 188 0.08 47.30 -6.03
N ASN A 189 -0.03 48.43 -5.32
CA ASN A 189 -0.51 48.53 -3.92
C ASN A 189 0.20 47.62 -2.88
N ASN A 190 1.36 47.04 -3.20
CA ASN A 190 2.02 45.95 -2.46
C ASN A 190 1.19 44.66 -2.37
N GLU A 191 0.19 44.48 -3.25
CA GLU A 191 -0.66 43.29 -3.31
C GLU A 191 0.17 42.03 -3.56
N LYS A 192 -0.18 40.93 -2.90
CA LYS A 192 0.69 39.75 -2.82
C LYS A 192 0.53 38.82 -4.02
N LEU A 193 1.66 38.37 -4.56
CA LEU A 193 1.78 37.27 -5.50
C LEU A 193 2.16 35.99 -4.75
N LEU A 194 1.38 34.92 -4.91
CA LEU A 194 1.59 33.62 -4.28
C LEU A 194 2.43 32.71 -5.17
N ILE A 195 3.55 32.20 -4.64
CA ILE A 195 4.53 31.39 -5.36
C ILE A 195 4.51 29.94 -4.88
N ASN A 196 4.31 29.01 -5.81
CA ASN A 196 4.46 27.58 -5.56
C ASN A 196 5.51 26.96 -6.51
N HIS A 197 6.30 26.03 -6.00
CA HIS A 197 7.41 25.38 -6.71
C HIS A 197 7.39 23.89 -6.37
N TYR A 198 6.88 23.10 -7.30
CA TYR A 198 6.52 21.71 -7.08
C TYR A 198 7.72 20.76 -7.31
N PRO A 199 7.78 19.56 -6.70
CA PRO A 199 8.88 18.61 -6.88
C PRO A 199 9.08 18.10 -8.32
N ASN A 200 8.10 18.33 -9.20
CA ASN A 200 8.20 18.09 -10.65
C ASN A 200 8.80 19.28 -11.43
N GLY A 201 9.34 20.29 -10.74
CA GLY A 201 9.99 21.49 -11.29
C GLY A 201 9.04 22.49 -11.95
N ILE A 202 7.72 22.32 -11.79
CA ILE A 202 6.74 23.33 -12.18
C ILE A 202 6.77 24.48 -11.16
N VAL A 203 6.77 25.71 -11.65
CA VAL A 203 6.66 26.94 -10.84
C VAL A 203 5.38 27.65 -11.26
N THR A 204 4.60 28.13 -10.28
CA THR A 204 3.37 28.89 -10.51
C THR A 204 3.32 30.17 -9.69
N VAL A 205 2.75 31.22 -10.28
CA VAL A 205 2.43 32.51 -9.65
C VAL A 205 0.92 32.67 -9.69
N ASN A 206 0.23 32.76 -8.55
CA ASN A 206 -1.24 32.69 -8.44
C ASN A 206 -1.82 31.56 -9.34
N CYS A 207 -1.26 30.36 -9.24
CA CYS A 207 -1.57 29.19 -10.08
C CYS A 207 -1.39 29.33 -11.61
N ALA A 208 -1.01 30.49 -12.14
CA ALA A 208 -0.50 30.62 -13.51
C ALA A 208 0.91 30.02 -13.60
N ARG A 209 1.13 29.09 -14.53
CA ARG A 209 2.38 28.35 -14.66
C ARG A 209 3.41 29.12 -15.48
N VAL A 210 4.64 29.18 -14.98
CA VAL A 210 5.80 29.69 -15.73
C VAL A 210 6.10 28.74 -16.90
N ILE A 211 5.94 29.23 -18.12
CA ILE A 211 6.27 28.54 -19.37
C ILE A 211 7.77 28.70 -19.68
N HIS A 212 8.28 29.94 -19.60
CA HIS A 212 9.66 30.30 -19.92
C HIS A 212 10.21 31.23 -18.84
N GLY A 213 10.91 30.66 -17.85
CA GLY A 213 11.54 31.43 -16.77
C GLY A 213 12.98 31.84 -17.05
N ASN A 214 13.50 32.77 -16.25
CA ASN A 214 14.89 33.25 -16.21
C ASN A 214 15.39 33.97 -17.48
N GLN A 215 14.52 34.71 -18.17
CA GLN A 215 14.91 35.49 -19.36
C GLN A 215 15.49 36.84 -18.87
N ILE A 216 16.82 36.94 -18.85
CA ILE A 216 17.53 38.04 -18.16
C ILE A 216 17.51 39.33 -18.98
N ALA A 217 17.11 40.43 -18.32
CA ALA A 217 17.15 41.78 -18.86
C ALA A 217 18.30 42.60 -18.21
N THR A 218 18.68 43.70 -18.83
CA THR A 218 19.71 44.64 -18.31
C THR A 218 19.29 45.27 -16.97
N ASN A 219 18.01 45.56 -16.81
CA ASN A 219 17.37 46.12 -15.61
C ASN A 219 16.39 45.13 -14.92
N GLY A 220 16.51 43.81 -15.15
CA GLY A 220 15.59 42.86 -14.53
C GLY A 220 15.61 41.40 -15.02
N VAL A 221 14.44 40.76 -14.99
CA VAL A 221 14.16 39.43 -15.53
C VAL A 221 12.70 39.29 -15.93
N VAL A 222 12.43 38.59 -17.02
CA VAL A 222 11.08 38.21 -17.47
C VAL A 222 10.86 36.70 -17.24
N HIS A 223 9.67 36.35 -16.77
CA HIS A 223 9.15 34.98 -16.74
C HIS A 223 7.81 34.94 -17.47
N VAL A 224 7.72 34.19 -18.58
CA VAL A 224 6.45 34.09 -19.32
C VAL A 224 5.50 33.14 -18.61
N ILE A 225 4.27 33.57 -18.30
CA ILE A 225 3.23 32.77 -17.63
C ILE A 225 2.04 32.42 -18.54
N ASP A 226 1.31 31.36 -18.21
CA ASP A 226 0.22 30.80 -19.03
C ASP A 226 -1.19 31.35 -18.74
N ARG A 227 -1.31 32.33 -17.84
CA ARG A 227 -2.55 33.05 -17.52
C ARG A 227 -2.25 34.49 -17.12
N VAL A 228 -3.19 35.40 -17.35
CA VAL A 228 -3.19 36.70 -16.67
C VAL A 228 -3.57 36.46 -15.21
N VAL A 229 -2.83 37.03 -14.25
CA VAL A 229 -3.11 36.92 -12.82
C VAL A 229 -3.85 38.15 -12.30
N THR A 230 -4.78 37.94 -11.38
CA THR A 230 -5.53 38.99 -10.70
C THR A 230 -5.14 39.07 -9.23
N ALA A 231 -5.31 40.25 -8.63
CA ALA A 231 -5.14 40.44 -7.18
C ALA A 231 -6.13 39.56 -6.39
N VAL A 232 -5.71 39.12 -5.22
CA VAL A 232 -6.46 38.20 -4.36
C VAL A 232 -6.52 38.75 -2.93
N GLY A 233 -7.64 39.40 -2.59
CA GLY A 233 -7.87 39.94 -1.23
C GLY A 233 -8.50 38.93 -0.26
N ASN A 234 -9.29 37.99 -0.77
CA ASN A 234 -10.13 37.09 0.01
C ASN A 234 -9.38 35.82 0.48
N THR A 235 -9.68 35.35 1.68
CA THR A 235 -9.34 33.99 2.16
C THR A 235 -10.26 32.92 1.56
N ILE A 236 -10.00 31.64 1.83
CA ILE A 236 -10.94 30.56 1.51
C ILE A 236 -12.27 30.75 2.27
N GLN A 237 -12.24 31.17 3.54
CA GLN A 237 -13.45 31.48 4.30
C GLN A 237 -14.26 32.58 3.62
N ASP A 238 -13.66 33.73 3.29
CA ASP A 238 -14.37 34.85 2.64
C ASP A 238 -15.02 34.43 1.32
N PHE A 239 -14.39 33.52 0.56
CA PHE A 239 -14.99 32.95 -0.66
C PHE A 239 -16.17 32.02 -0.35
N VAL A 240 -16.04 31.11 0.62
CA VAL A 240 -17.13 30.21 1.06
C VAL A 240 -18.29 30.96 1.73
N ASP A 241 -18.03 32.12 2.32
CA ASP A 241 -19.04 33.03 2.89
C ASP A 241 -19.76 33.88 1.83
N SER A 242 -19.28 33.96 0.59
CA SER A 242 -19.78 34.89 -0.45
C SER A 242 -20.23 34.26 -1.77
N GLU A 243 -19.81 33.03 -2.08
CA GLU A 243 -20.27 32.26 -3.25
C GLU A 243 -21.57 31.51 -2.91
N ASP A 244 -22.72 31.93 -3.47
CA ASP A 244 -24.05 31.33 -3.22
C ASP A 244 -24.07 29.81 -3.48
N ASP A 245 -23.31 29.35 -4.47
CA ASP A 245 -23.18 27.94 -4.83
C ASP A 245 -22.49 27.08 -3.73
N LEU A 246 -21.85 27.71 -2.75
CA LEU A 246 -21.22 27.03 -1.61
C LEU A 246 -22.05 27.08 -0.33
N SER A 247 -23.31 27.54 -0.37
CA SER A 247 -24.18 27.65 0.83
C SER A 247 -24.29 26.35 1.65
N SER A 248 -24.32 25.20 0.99
CA SER A 248 -24.36 23.87 1.62
C SER A 248 -23.02 23.49 2.28
N LEU A 249 -21.90 23.76 1.61
CA LEU A 249 -20.55 23.56 2.15
C LEU A 249 -20.28 24.50 3.35
N ARG A 250 -20.72 25.75 3.26
CA ARG A 250 -20.69 26.75 4.32
C ARG A 250 -21.44 26.25 5.57
N ALA A 251 -22.66 25.77 5.41
CA ALA A 251 -23.46 25.20 6.51
C ALA A 251 -22.77 23.98 7.16
N ALA A 252 -22.18 23.08 6.36
CA ALA A 252 -21.38 21.96 6.85
C ALA A 252 -20.14 22.43 7.63
N SER A 253 -19.43 23.43 7.11
CA SER A 253 -18.19 23.95 7.70
C SER A 253 -18.42 24.69 9.02
N ILE A 254 -19.58 25.34 9.19
CA ILE A 254 -20.04 25.93 10.45
C ILE A 254 -20.39 24.83 11.46
N ALA A 255 -21.20 23.83 11.07
CA ALA A 255 -21.60 22.74 11.97
C ALA A 255 -20.41 21.92 12.48
N SER A 256 -19.38 21.74 11.65
CA SER A 256 -18.14 21.04 12.00
C SER A 256 -17.12 21.89 12.75
N ASN A 257 -17.33 23.22 12.91
CA ASN A 257 -16.36 24.17 13.47
C ASN A 257 -15.02 24.20 12.68
N ILE A 258 -15.11 24.17 11.35
CA ILE A 258 -13.95 24.21 10.42
C ILE A 258 -13.91 25.52 9.62
N LEU A 259 -15.03 26.26 9.48
CA LEU A 259 -15.05 27.48 8.66
C LEU A 259 -13.99 28.51 9.06
N ASP A 260 -13.82 28.78 10.36
CA ASP A 260 -12.84 29.75 10.86
C ASP A 260 -11.38 29.38 10.49
N LYS A 261 -11.08 28.06 10.44
CA LYS A 261 -9.77 27.53 10.01
C LYS A 261 -9.50 27.77 8.52
N LEU A 262 -10.55 27.98 7.71
CA LEU A 262 -10.41 28.39 6.31
C LEU A 262 -10.13 29.90 6.16
N GLY A 263 -10.24 30.69 7.24
CA GLY A 263 -9.77 32.07 7.33
C GLY A 263 -8.35 32.21 7.89
N GLU A 264 -7.82 31.19 8.58
CA GLU A 264 -6.48 31.22 9.18
C GLU A 264 -5.35 31.33 8.13
N PRO A 265 -4.24 32.03 8.43
CA PRO A 265 -3.08 32.08 7.54
C PRO A 265 -2.48 30.69 7.28
N GLY A 266 -2.43 30.28 6.02
CA GLY A 266 -2.03 28.93 5.64
C GLY A 266 -1.79 28.76 4.14
N HIS A 267 -1.77 27.50 3.70
CA HIS A 267 -1.42 27.08 2.34
C HIS A 267 -2.34 25.93 1.89
N TYR A 268 -3.65 26.12 1.96
CA TYR A 268 -4.62 25.05 1.77
C TYR A 268 -4.97 24.76 0.30
N THR A 269 -5.48 23.56 0.03
CA THR A 269 -6.33 23.29 -1.14
C THR A 269 -7.70 22.85 -0.66
N LEU A 270 -8.76 23.54 -1.05
CA LEU A 270 -10.15 23.12 -0.82
C LEU A 270 -10.75 22.59 -2.12
N PHE A 271 -11.19 21.34 -2.12
CA PHE A 271 -12.09 20.81 -3.16
C PHE A 271 -13.53 21.09 -2.72
N ALA A 272 -14.11 22.20 -3.14
CA ALA A 272 -15.37 22.72 -2.61
C ALA A 272 -16.60 22.13 -3.35
N PRO A 273 -17.41 21.25 -2.73
CA PRO A 273 -18.62 20.74 -3.36
C PRO A 273 -19.68 21.84 -3.52
N THR A 274 -20.24 21.94 -4.73
CA THR A 274 -21.36 22.84 -5.07
C THR A 274 -22.67 22.42 -4.39
N ASN A 275 -23.71 23.26 -4.45
CA ASN A 275 -25.01 22.88 -3.90
C ASN A 275 -25.57 21.62 -4.59
N GLU A 276 -25.44 21.47 -5.92
CA GLU A 276 -25.89 20.26 -6.63
C GLU A 276 -25.06 19.02 -6.26
N ALA A 277 -23.82 19.19 -5.82
CA ALA A 277 -23.01 18.09 -5.31
C ALA A 277 -23.60 17.49 -4.02
N PHE A 278 -24.22 18.32 -3.17
CA PHE A 278 -25.00 17.87 -2.02
C PHE A 278 -26.39 17.33 -2.41
N GLU A 279 -27.07 17.91 -3.40
CA GLU A 279 -28.37 17.39 -3.88
C GLU A 279 -28.28 15.99 -4.49
N LYS A 280 -27.13 15.60 -5.06
CA LYS A 280 -26.85 14.25 -5.55
C LYS A 280 -26.77 13.19 -4.44
N LEU A 281 -26.71 13.57 -3.17
CA LEU A 281 -26.62 12.63 -2.05
C LEU A 281 -27.94 11.87 -1.83
N PRO A 282 -27.90 10.56 -1.50
CA PRO A 282 -29.12 9.82 -1.17
C PRO A 282 -29.84 10.43 0.04
N ARG A 283 -31.17 10.46 0.00
CA ARG A 283 -32.02 11.06 1.06
C ARG A 283 -31.66 10.52 2.44
N GLY A 284 -31.46 11.44 3.38
CA GLY A 284 -31.07 11.13 4.77
C GLY A 284 -29.56 10.91 5.00
N VAL A 285 -28.73 10.73 3.96
CA VAL A 285 -27.27 10.58 4.14
C VAL A 285 -26.64 11.85 4.70
N LEU A 286 -26.97 13.02 4.12
CA LEU A 286 -26.46 14.30 4.58
C LEU A 286 -26.94 14.62 6.00
N GLU A 287 -28.23 14.50 6.27
CA GLU A 287 -28.85 14.71 7.59
C GLU A 287 -28.18 13.86 8.67
N ARG A 288 -27.98 12.56 8.40
CA ARG A 288 -27.29 11.63 9.29
C ARG A 288 -25.84 12.04 9.54
N ILE A 289 -25.08 12.40 8.49
CA ILE A 289 -23.68 12.83 8.65
C ILE A 289 -23.61 14.13 9.46
N MET A 290 -24.49 15.09 9.18
CA MET A 290 -24.57 16.37 9.90
C MET A 290 -25.03 16.22 11.35
N SER A 291 -25.80 15.18 11.69
CA SER A 291 -26.22 14.89 13.07
C SER A 291 -25.11 14.31 13.95
N ASP A 292 -24.06 13.74 13.37
CA ASP A 292 -22.88 13.24 14.09
C ASP A 292 -21.69 14.16 13.83
N LYS A 293 -21.32 14.97 14.83
CA LYS A 293 -20.20 15.92 14.71
C LYS A 293 -18.93 15.28 14.17
N LYS A 294 -18.60 14.03 14.53
CA LYS A 294 -17.37 13.37 14.02
C LYS A 294 -17.48 13.00 12.54
N ALA A 295 -18.68 12.63 12.08
CA ALA A 295 -18.91 12.35 10.66
C ALA A 295 -18.88 13.65 9.83
N ALA A 296 -19.48 14.74 10.34
CA ALA A 296 -19.44 16.05 9.70
C ALA A 296 -18.02 16.66 9.67
N GLU A 297 -17.26 16.52 10.76
CA GLU A 297 -15.87 16.97 10.88
C GLU A 297 -14.96 16.20 9.90
N ALA A 298 -15.10 14.88 9.84
CA ALA A 298 -14.41 14.04 8.85
C ALA A 298 -14.80 14.41 7.41
N LEU A 299 -16.10 14.64 7.14
CA LEU A 299 -16.60 15.00 5.81
C LEU A 299 -15.91 16.27 5.29
N VAL A 300 -15.91 17.36 6.06
CA VAL A 300 -15.33 18.63 5.61
C VAL A 300 -13.80 18.55 5.53
N ASN A 301 -13.13 17.91 6.50
CA ASN A 301 -11.67 17.75 6.48
C ASN A 301 -11.18 16.88 5.29
N TYR A 302 -11.96 15.89 4.82
CA TYR A 302 -11.60 15.07 3.65
C TYR A 302 -11.56 15.86 2.33
N HIS A 303 -12.17 17.04 2.28
CA HIS A 303 -12.13 17.96 1.13
C HIS A 303 -10.93 18.92 1.16
N ILE A 304 -10.13 18.94 2.24
CA ILE A 304 -9.07 19.94 2.46
C ILE A 304 -7.69 19.27 2.50
N LEU A 305 -6.74 19.81 1.74
CA LEU A 305 -5.31 19.50 1.85
C LEU A 305 -4.56 20.62 2.57
N ASP A 306 -3.47 20.28 3.26
CA ASP A 306 -2.56 21.22 3.95
C ASP A 306 -1.52 21.90 3.02
N THR A 307 -1.61 21.65 1.71
CA THR A 307 -0.71 22.18 0.67
C THR A 307 -1.49 22.74 -0.51
N VAL A 308 -0.98 23.80 -1.15
CA VAL A 308 -1.56 24.40 -2.35
C VAL A 308 -1.25 23.53 -3.57
N GLN A 309 -2.29 23.08 -4.27
CA GLN A 309 -2.22 22.21 -5.44
C GLN A 309 -2.89 22.88 -6.64
N CYS A 310 -2.15 23.75 -7.32
CA CYS A 310 -2.57 24.38 -8.57
C CYS A 310 -2.74 23.31 -9.67
N SER A 311 -3.73 23.45 -10.55
CA SER A 311 -4.10 22.41 -11.51
C SER A 311 -3.00 22.10 -12.52
N GLU A 312 -2.24 23.11 -12.95
CA GLU A 312 -1.08 22.97 -13.83
C GLU A 312 0.13 22.26 -13.19
N ALA A 313 0.14 22.06 -11.87
CA ALA A 313 1.15 21.24 -11.20
C ALA A 313 0.87 19.73 -11.35
N ILE A 314 -0.39 19.34 -11.56
CA ILE A 314 -0.82 17.95 -11.61
C ILE A 314 -0.60 17.41 -13.03
N MET A 315 0.50 16.66 -13.22
CA MET A 315 0.84 16.02 -14.51
C MET A 315 0.31 14.58 -14.67
N GLY A 316 -0.26 14.03 -13.60
CA GLY A 316 -0.73 12.64 -13.51
C GLY A 316 -1.12 12.29 -12.08
N GLY A 317 -1.60 11.06 -11.85
CA GLY A 317 -2.11 10.65 -10.54
C GLY A 317 -1.06 10.65 -9.42
N ALA A 318 -1.34 11.41 -8.37
CA ALA A 318 -0.69 11.38 -7.07
C ALA A 318 -1.65 10.85 -6.00
N GLN A 319 -1.10 10.46 -4.85
CA GLN A 319 -1.86 10.31 -3.60
C GLN A 319 -1.42 11.48 -2.72
N LEU A 320 -2.37 12.24 -2.19
CA LEU A 320 -2.12 13.40 -1.33
C LEU A 320 -2.90 13.21 -0.02
N ASP A 321 -2.28 13.59 1.09
CA ASP A 321 -2.87 13.44 2.41
C ASP A 321 -3.82 14.62 2.68
N ASN A 322 -5.00 14.35 3.24
CA ASN A 322 -6.00 15.36 3.56
C ASN A 322 -6.15 15.54 5.08
N LEU A 323 -6.87 16.58 5.52
CA LEU A 323 -7.01 16.92 6.94
C LEU A 323 -7.80 15.88 7.77
N GLU A 324 -8.49 14.92 7.15
CA GLU A 324 -9.12 13.79 7.84
C GLU A 324 -8.13 12.63 8.11
N GLY A 325 -6.96 12.66 7.48
CA GLY A 325 -5.83 11.75 7.72
C GLY A 325 -5.74 10.57 6.76
N SER A 326 -6.71 10.42 5.85
CA SER A 326 -6.62 9.47 4.72
C SER A 326 -6.02 10.11 3.47
N ASN A 327 -5.82 9.31 2.41
CA ASN A 327 -5.27 9.78 1.14
C ASN A 327 -6.38 10.05 0.11
N LEU A 328 -6.25 11.16 -0.61
CA LEU A 328 -7.06 11.53 -1.77
C LEU A 328 -6.24 11.35 -3.06
N GLN A 329 -6.79 10.63 -4.05
CA GLN A 329 -6.10 10.46 -5.33
C GLN A 329 -6.39 11.64 -6.26
N VAL A 330 -5.48 12.60 -6.34
CA VAL A 330 -5.57 13.76 -7.24
C VAL A 330 -4.81 13.49 -8.54
N GLY A 331 -5.42 13.77 -9.69
CA GLY A 331 -4.87 13.49 -11.01
C GLY A 331 -5.46 14.38 -12.10
N CYS A 332 -5.32 13.95 -13.36
CA CYS A 332 -5.84 14.67 -14.52
C CYS A 332 -6.04 13.73 -15.73
N ASP A 333 -7.03 14.04 -16.58
CA ASP A 333 -7.19 13.46 -17.92
C ASP A 333 -7.51 14.53 -18.97
N GLY A 334 -6.52 14.89 -19.78
CA GLY A 334 -6.49 16.14 -20.53
C GLY A 334 -6.37 17.33 -19.57
N ASP A 335 -7.06 18.43 -19.88
CA ASP A 335 -7.08 19.65 -19.06
C ASP A 335 -7.98 19.58 -17.81
N SER A 336 -8.81 18.53 -17.72
CA SER A 336 -9.66 18.23 -16.55
C SER A 336 -8.82 17.63 -15.42
N LEU A 337 -8.89 18.21 -14.22
CA LEU A 337 -8.48 17.51 -13.00
C LEU A 337 -9.38 16.30 -12.73
N THR A 338 -8.83 15.31 -12.04
CA THR A 338 -9.59 14.15 -11.54
C THR A 338 -9.33 13.91 -10.06
N ILE A 339 -10.40 13.52 -9.35
CA ILE A 339 -10.38 13.22 -7.92
C ILE A 339 -10.92 11.80 -7.74
N ASN A 340 -10.15 10.92 -7.09
CA ASN A 340 -10.43 9.48 -6.99
C ASN A 340 -10.76 8.84 -8.36
N GLY A 341 -10.06 9.30 -9.41
CA GLY A 341 -10.24 8.89 -10.81
C GLY A 341 -11.42 9.53 -11.55
N LYS A 342 -12.35 10.21 -10.88
CA LYS A 342 -13.51 10.86 -11.51
C LYS A 342 -13.18 12.26 -12.05
N LYS A 343 -13.76 12.65 -13.17
CA LYS A 343 -13.82 14.06 -13.63
C LYS A 343 -15.01 14.75 -12.97
N ILE A 344 -14.76 15.37 -11.82
CA ILE A 344 -15.77 16.11 -11.05
C ILE A 344 -15.36 17.55 -10.77
N VAL A 345 -14.19 18.02 -11.24
CA VAL A 345 -13.77 19.41 -11.03
C VAL A 345 -14.32 20.27 -12.16
N ASN A 346 -15.25 21.17 -11.84
CA ASN A 346 -15.96 22.00 -12.84
C ASN A 346 -15.29 23.37 -13.04
N ARG A 347 -14.82 24.02 -11.95
CA ARG A 347 -14.05 25.28 -11.94
C ARG A 347 -12.80 25.08 -11.08
N LYS A 348 -11.64 25.53 -11.58
CA LYS A 348 -10.32 25.22 -10.99
C LYS A 348 -9.45 26.46 -10.85
N ASP A 349 -8.48 26.40 -9.94
CA ASP A 349 -7.51 27.47 -9.66
C ASP A 349 -8.16 28.79 -9.23
N ILE A 350 -9.18 28.74 -8.36
CA ILE A 350 -9.70 29.93 -7.67
C ILE A 350 -8.70 30.25 -6.55
N VAL A 351 -7.86 31.27 -6.76
CA VAL A 351 -6.78 31.62 -5.82
C VAL A 351 -7.29 32.54 -4.72
N THR A 352 -6.81 32.31 -3.50
CA THR A 352 -7.14 33.06 -2.27
C THR A 352 -5.85 33.39 -1.52
N THR A 353 -5.91 34.28 -0.53
CA THR A 353 -4.73 34.72 0.25
C THR A 353 -4.05 33.60 1.04
N ASN A 354 -4.79 32.54 1.40
CA ASN A 354 -4.33 31.40 2.20
C ASN A 354 -4.47 30.03 1.49
N GLY A 355 -4.75 30.00 0.19
CA GLY A 355 -4.80 28.74 -0.57
C GLY A 355 -5.43 28.81 -1.97
N VAL A 356 -5.88 27.64 -2.45
CA VAL A 356 -6.58 27.49 -3.73
C VAL A 356 -7.87 26.68 -3.56
N ILE A 357 -8.93 27.07 -4.26
CA ILE A 357 -10.20 26.37 -4.31
C ILE A 357 -10.41 25.77 -5.71
N HIS A 358 -10.92 24.55 -5.75
CA HIS A 358 -11.44 23.90 -6.96
C HIS A 358 -12.88 23.47 -6.67
N LEU A 359 -13.87 23.97 -7.40
CA LEU A 359 -15.28 23.57 -7.26
C LEU A 359 -15.48 22.16 -7.80
N ILE A 360 -16.28 21.34 -7.10
CA ILE A 360 -16.53 19.94 -7.47
C ILE A 360 -18.01 19.54 -7.53
N ASP A 361 -18.33 18.67 -8.49
CA ASP A 361 -19.67 18.16 -8.79
C ASP A 361 -20.14 17.04 -7.85
N ASP A 362 -19.26 16.38 -7.10
CA ASP A 362 -19.58 15.26 -6.21
C ASP A 362 -19.04 15.53 -4.80
N VAL A 363 -19.86 15.36 -3.75
CA VAL A 363 -19.38 15.37 -2.36
C VAL A 363 -18.47 14.17 -2.09
N LEU A 364 -17.28 14.44 -1.58
CA LEU A 364 -16.28 13.44 -1.19
C LEU A 364 -16.59 12.93 0.23
N ILE A 365 -17.22 11.77 0.34
CA ILE A 365 -17.47 11.14 1.65
C ILE A 365 -16.30 10.21 2.01
N PRO A 366 -15.56 10.45 3.11
CA PRO A 366 -14.55 9.52 3.61
C PRO A 366 -15.19 8.23 4.15
N ASP A 367 -14.42 7.14 4.24
CA ASP A 367 -14.96 5.89 4.80
C ASP A 367 -15.32 6.05 6.30
N SER A 368 -14.61 6.89 7.06
CA SER A 368 -14.90 7.24 8.46
C SER A 368 -16.26 7.91 8.70
N ALA A 369 -16.87 8.54 7.69
CA ALA A 369 -18.21 9.14 7.75
C ALA A 369 -19.32 8.21 7.22
N LYS A 370 -18.97 7.07 6.61
CA LYS A 370 -19.91 6.09 6.06
C LYS A 370 -20.44 5.14 7.12
N GLN A 371 -21.67 4.70 6.93
CA GLN A 371 -22.23 3.58 7.67
C GLN A 371 -21.58 2.27 7.22
N VAL A 372 -21.54 1.26 8.09
CA VAL A 372 -20.81 0.00 7.85
C VAL A 372 -21.16 -0.69 6.52
N LEU A 373 -22.42 -0.60 6.06
CA LEU A 373 -22.87 -1.19 4.78
C LEU A 373 -22.43 -0.36 3.55
N GLU A 374 -22.24 0.95 3.71
CA GLU A 374 -21.80 1.87 2.65
C GLU A 374 -20.28 1.78 2.38
N LEU A 375 -19.54 1.06 3.23
CA LEU A 375 -18.12 0.75 3.01
C LEU A 375 -17.90 -0.27 1.89
N ALA A 376 -18.92 -1.08 1.56
CA ALA A 376 -18.86 -2.14 0.57
C ALA A 376 -18.52 -1.61 -0.85
N GLY A 377 -17.73 -2.39 -1.60
CA GLY A 377 -17.32 -2.05 -2.95
C GLY A 377 -18.11 -2.79 -4.02
N SER A 378 -17.76 -2.54 -5.28
CA SER A 378 -18.34 -3.24 -6.45
C SER A 378 -18.11 -4.75 -6.48
N GLN A 379 -17.22 -5.26 -5.62
CA GLN A 379 -16.91 -6.69 -5.47
C GLN A 379 -17.74 -7.39 -4.38
N GLN A 380 -18.61 -6.65 -3.68
CA GLN A 380 -19.47 -7.16 -2.60
C GLN A 380 -20.96 -6.81 -2.84
N THR A 381 -21.34 -6.41 -4.05
CA THR A 381 -22.73 -6.04 -4.40
C THR A 381 -23.71 -7.18 -4.15
N THR A 382 -23.36 -8.42 -4.48
CA THR A 382 -24.22 -9.58 -4.19
C THR A 382 -24.46 -9.76 -2.69
N PHE A 383 -23.47 -9.45 -1.86
CA PHE A 383 -23.61 -9.48 -0.39
C PHE A 383 -24.54 -8.36 0.11
N THR A 384 -24.37 -7.12 -0.37
CA THR A 384 -25.23 -5.99 0.03
C THR A 384 -26.68 -6.17 -0.43
N ASP A 385 -26.89 -6.73 -1.62
CA ASP A 385 -28.22 -6.97 -2.18
C ASP A 385 -28.97 -8.04 -1.39
N LEU A 386 -28.30 -9.13 -1.01
CA LEU A 386 -28.88 -10.16 -0.13
C LEU A 386 -29.16 -9.60 1.29
N MET A 387 -28.27 -8.77 1.84
CA MET A 387 -28.49 -8.06 3.10
C MET A 387 -29.75 -7.16 3.05
N ALA A 388 -29.98 -6.46 1.94
CA ALA A 388 -31.17 -5.63 1.73
C ALA A 388 -32.44 -6.49 1.56
N GLN A 389 -32.43 -7.47 0.65
CA GLN A 389 -33.57 -8.34 0.34
C GLN A 389 -34.08 -9.12 1.57
N MET A 390 -33.18 -9.52 2.48
CA MET A 390 -33.56 -10.25 3.70
C MET A 390 -33.98 -9.34 4.86
N GLY A 391 -33.98 -8.02 4.67
CA GLY A 391 -34.28 -7.03 5.71
C GLY A 391 -33.21 -6.95 6.80
N LEU A 392 -31.98 -7.41 6.53
CA LEU A 392 -30.86 -7.35 7.48
C LEU A 392 -30.19 -5.96 7.45
N ALA A 393 -30.13 -5.31 6.28
CA ALA A 393 -29.64 -3.94 6.15
C ALA A 393 -30.41 -2.96 7.06
N ALA A 394 -31.74 -3.08 7.12
CA ALA A 394 -32.61 -2.26 7.97
C ALA A 394 -32.52 -2.60 9.48
N ALA A 395 -31.79 -3.66 9.86
CA ALA A 395 -31.49 -3.99 11.25
C ALA A 395 -30.17 -3.36 11.74
N LEU A 396 -29.34 -2.83 10.82
CA LEU A 396 -28.11 -2.11 11.15
C LEU A 396 -28.45 -0.68 11.59
N ARG A 397 -28.42 -0.43 12.89
CA ARG A 397 -28.73 0.88 13.48
C ARG A 397 -27.54 1.84 13.45
N PRO A 398 -27.71 3.14 13.14
CA PRO A 398 -26.61 4.11 13.11
C PRO A 398 -25.85 4.26 14.43
N GLU A 399 -26.52 4.05 15.56
CA GLU A 399 -26.00 4.24 16.91
C GLU A 399 -25.35 2.97 17.50
N ALA A 400 -25.36 1.86 16.76
CA ALA A 400 -24.81 0.57 17.16
C ALA A 400 -23.64 0.17 16.25
N GLU A 401 -22.68 -0.55 16.82
CA GLU A 401 -21.46 -0.95 16.13
C GLU A 401 -21.51 -2.38 15.59
N TYR A 402 -20.99 -2.59 14.37
CA TYR A 402 -21.02 -3.89 13.70
C TYR A 402 -19.70 -4.19 12.96
N THR A 403 -19.48 -5.47 12.65
CA THR A 403 -18.52 -5.88 11.62
C THR A 403 -19.21 -6.71 10.56
N LEU A 404 -19.05 -6.32 9.29
CA LEU A 404 -19.54 -7.08 8.13
C LEU A 404 -18.43 -7.98 7.59
N LEU A 405 -18.66 -9.29 7.62
CA LEU A 405 -17.78 -10.30 7.06
C LEU A 405 -18.23 -10.56 5.61
N ALA A 406 -17.95 -9.63 4.70
CA ALA A 406 -18.52 -9.61 3.36
C ALA A 406 -17.76 -10.53 2.38
N PRO A 407 -18.37 -11.61 1.85
CA PRO A 407 -17.75 -12.41 0.80
C PRO A 407 -17.74 -11.65 -0.53
N LEU A 408 -16.78 -11.95 -1.40
CA LEU A 408 -16.80 -11.45 -2.77
C LEU A 408 -18.01 -12.00 -3.55
N ASN A 409 -18.44 -11.28 -4.59
CA ASN A 409 -19.53 -11.69 -5.49
C ASN A 409 -19.38 -13.15 -5.98
N ASP A 410 -18.16 -13.56 -6.38
CA ASP A 410 -17.84 -14.91 -6.86
C ASP A 410 -18.06 -16.03 -5.82
N ALA A 411 -18.16 -15.69 -4.53
CA ALA A 411 -18.45 -16.66 -3.46
C ALA A 411 -19.91 -17.14 -3.48
N PHE A 412 -20.82 -16.35 -4.08
CA PHE A 412 -22.25 -16.62 -4.14
C PHE A 412 -22.62 -17.42 -5.39
N THR A 413 -22.26 -18.71 -5.37
CA THR A 413 -22.57 -19.63 -6.46
C THR A 413 -24.08 -19.79 -6.69
N ASP A 414 -24.45 -20.20 -7.91
CA ASP A 414 -25.81 -20.61 -8.30
C ASP A 414 -26.51 -21.51 -7.26
N ALA A 415 -25.78 -22.48 -6.72
CA ALA A 415 -26.28 -23.42 -5.71
C ALA A 415 -26.53 -22.76 -4.34
N THR A 416 -25.87 -21.63 -4.05
CA THR A 416 -26.08 -20.83 -2.84
C THR A 416 -27.25 -19.87 -3.01
N LEU A 417 -27.38 -19.23 -4.18
CA LEU A 417 -28.48 -18.31 -4.51
C LEU A 417 -29.83 -19.03 -4.66
N LYS A 418 -29.82 -20.33 -5.00
CA LYS A 418 -31.01 -21.19 -5.11
C LYS A 418 -31.39 -21.92 -3.80
N MET A 419 -30.76 -21.59 -2.67
CA MET A 419 -31.14 -22.15 -1.36
C MET A 419 -32.46 -21.58 -0.85
N ASP A 420 -33.07 -22.28 0.12
CA ASP A 420 -34.21 -21.73 0.87
C ASP A 420 -33.86 -20.39 1.51
N GLN A 421 -34.76 -19.41 1.40
CA GLN A 421 -34.52 -18.04 1.83
C GLN A 421 -34.38 -17.90 3.36
N ARG A 422 -34.94 -18.81 4.16
CA ARG A 422 -34.77 -18.80 5.63
C ARG A 422 -33.38 -19.30 5.99
N LEU A 423 -32.93 -20.39 5.36
CA LEU A 423 -31.56 -20.89 5.52
C LEU A 423 -30.54 -19.84 5.05
N LEU A 424 -30.76 -19.22 3.88
CA LEU A 424 -29.85 -18.18 3.37
C LEU A 424 -29.86 -16.93 4.27
N LYS A 425 -31.00 -16.56 4.87
CA LYS A 425 -31.05 -15.50 5.89
C LYS A 425 -30.26 -15.84 7.15
N ILE A 426 -30.30 -17.08 7.64
CA ILE A 426 -29.47 -17.53 8.77
C ILE A 426 -27.98 -17.48 8.40
N ILE A 427 -27.61 -17.87 7.17
CA ILE A 427 -26.24 -17.73 6.67
C ILE A 427 -25.82 -16.26 6.68
N MET A 428 -26.62 -15.35 6.12
CA MET A 428 -26.30 -13.91 6.08
C MET A 428 -26.26 -13.27 7.49
N GLN A 429 -27.10 -13.71 8.44
CA GLN A 429 -27.00 -13.32 9.86
C GLN A 429 -25.68 -13.76 10.52
N ASN A 430 -25.00 -14.78 9.98
CA ASN A 430 -23.67 -15.18 10.44
C ASN A 430 -22.52 -14.41 9.78
N HIS A 431 -22.81 -13.49 8.86
CA HIS A 431 -21.82 -12.59 8.25
C HIS A 431 -21.87 -11.17 8.84
N VAL A 432 -22.60 -10.98 9.94
CA VAL A 432 -22.69 -9.72 10.70
C VAL A 432 -22.37 -10.00 12.16
N LEU A 433 -21.39 -9.31 12.73
CA LEU A 433 -21.03 -9.37 14.14
C LEU A 433 -21.71 -8.25 14.93
N LYS A 434 -21.99 -8.50 16.21
CA LYS A 434 -22.69 -7.56 17.12
C LYS A 434 -21.85 -6.38 17.64
N SER A 435 -20.57 -6.35 17.29
CA SER A 435 -19.61 -5.32 17.68
C SER A 435 -18.72 -4.98 16.49
N LYS A 436 -18.13 -3.80 16.50
CA LYS A 436 -17.00 -3.45 15.63
C LYS A 436 -15.74 -4.18 16.10
N PHE A 437 -14.99 -4.69 15.14
CA PHE A 437 -13.67 -5.30 15.28
C PHE A 437 -12.82 -4.85 14.09
N LEU A 438 -11.61 -4.37 14.36
CA LEU A 438 -10.62 -3.99 13.37
C LEU A 438 -9.64 -5.15 13.14
N LEU A 439 -8.96 -5.17 11.98
CA LEU A 439 -8.01 -6.24 11.63
C LEU A 439 -6.84 -6.37 12.63
N ASN A 440 -6.45 -5.28 13.28
CA ASN A 440 -5.42 -5.23 14.33
C ASN A 440 -5.93 -5.65 15.72
N GLU A 441 -7.24 -5.86 15.90
CA GLU A 441 -7.86 -6.34 17.15
C GLU A 441 -8.16 -7.84 17.11
N LEU A 442 -7.98 -8.48 15.95
CA LEU A 442 -8.22 -9.91 15.75
C LEU A 442 -7.01 -10.74 16.24
N TYR A 443 -7.25 -11.70 17.14
CA TYR A 443 -6.22 -12.56 17.72
C TYR A 443 -6.55 -14.05 17.59
N ASN A 444 -5.52 -14.90 17.64
CA ASN A 444 -5.67 -16.35 17.44
C ASN A 444 -6.48 -16.99 18.57
N GLY A 445 -7.51 -17.77 18.23
CA GLY A 445 -8.40 -18.42 19.21
C GLY A 445 -9.49 -17.51 19.78
N GLN A 446 -9.58 -16.26 19.33
CA GLN A 446 -10.72 -15.39 19.62
C GLN A 446 -12.03 -16.02 19.11
N THR A 447 -13.14 -15.77 19.80
CA THR A 447 -14.49 -16.09 19.32
C THR A 447 -15.30 -14.82 19.13
N LEU A 448 -16.10 -14.79 18.06
CA LEU A 448 -16.83 -13.61 17.60
C LEU A 448 -18.33 -13.94 17.52
N GLU A 449 -19.18 -13.15 18.17
CA GLU A 449 -20.63 -13.40 18.19
C GLU A 449 -21.36 -12.74 17.02
N THR A 450 -22.09 -13.54 16.25
CA THR A 450 -22.92 -13.08 15.12
C THR A 450 -24.25 -12.53 15.61
N VAL A 451 -24.91 -11.69 14.79
CA VAL A 451 -26.31 -11.27 15.08
C VAL A 451 -27.29 -12.46 15.00
N GLY A 452 -26.89 -13.57 14.39
CA GLY A 452 -27.59 -14.86 14.42
C GLY A 452 -27.38 -15.68 15.70
N GLY A 453 -26.57 -15.21 16.66
CA GLY A 453 -26.30 -15.92 17.91
C GLY A 453 -25.39 -17.14 17.76
N LYS A 454 -24.56 -17.18 16.72
CA LYS A 454 -23.49 -18.17 16.55
C LYS A 454 -22.16 -17.57 16.98
N LEU A 455 -21.22 -18.42 17.38
CA LEU A 455 -19.82 -18.05 17.62
C LEU A 455 -18.99 -18.49 16.41
N LEU A 456 -18.13 -17.60 15.92
CA LEU A 456 -17.13 -17.89 14.89
C LEU A 456 -15.74 -17.87 15.52
N ARG A 457 -14.89 -18.85 15.20
CA ARG A 457 -13.50 -18.92 15.68
C ARG A 457 -12.56 -18.18 14.73
N VAL A 458 -11.62 -17.43 15.30
CA VAL A 458 -10.57 -16.70 14.57
C VAL A 458 -9.27 -17.50 14.58
N PHE A 459 -8.68 -17.68 13.41
CA PHE A 459 -7.38 -18.33 13.22
C PHE A 459 -6.41 -17.31 12.60
N VAL A 460 -5.30 -17.02 13.29
CA VAL A 460 -4.28 -16.08 12.82
C VAL A 460 -3.03 -16.85 12.43
N TYR A 461 -2.72 -16.83 11.14
CA TYR A 461 -1.52 -17.43 10.55
C TYR A 461 -0.49 -16.35 10.20
N ARG A 462 0.72 -16.76 9.81
CA ARG A 462 1.83 -15.84 9.47
C ARG A 462 1.49 -14.82 8.37
N THR A 463 0.62 -15.20 7.44
CA THR A 463 0.31 -14.44 6.21
C THR A 463 -1.18 -14.24 5.94
N ALA A 464 -2.05 -14.78 6.80
CA ALA A 464 -3.51 -14.77 6.65
C ALA A 464 -4.22 -14.71 8.01
N VAL A 465 -5.37 -14.03 8.05
CA VAL A 465 -6.34 -14.11 9.15
C VAL A 465 -7.60 -14.76 8.58
N CYS A 466 -8.16 -15.73 9.30
CA CYS A 466 -9.30 -16.51 8.82
C CYS A 466 -10.35 -16.66 9.92
N ILE A 467 -11.61 -16.75 9.50
CA ILE A 467 -12.77 -16.91 10.38
C ILE A 467 -13.55 -18.13 9.88
N GLU A 468 -13.65 -19.16 10.73
CA GLU A 468 -14.13 -20.49 10.33
C GLU A 468 -13.47 -20.99 9.02
N ASN A 469 -14.26 -21.30 7.99
CA ASN A 469 -13.83 -21.88 6.72
C ASN A 469 -13.33 -20.86 5.67
N SER A 470 -13.13 -19.60 6.03
CA SER A 470 -12.90 -18.51 5.07
C SER A 470 -11.81 -17.56 5.53
N CYS A 471 -10.85 -17.24 4.66
CA CYS A 471 -9.78 -16.30 4.95
C CYS A 471 -10.08 -14.89 4.43
N MET A 472 -9.62 -13.91 5.21
CA MET A 472 -9.72 -12.48 4.90
C MET A 472 -8.83 -12.12 3.70
N LEU A 473 -9.31 -11.16 2.92
CA LEU A 473 -8.61 -10.54 1.81
C LEU A 473 -8.19 -9.12 2.17
N ARG A 474 -7.23 -8.57 1.42
CA ARG A 474 -6.86 -7.14 1.51
C ARG A 474 -8.06 -6.27 1.12
N GLY A 475 -8.09 -5.05 1.64
CA GLY A 475 -9.26 -4.17 1.51
C GLY A 475 -10.30 -4.36 2.61
N SER A 476 -9.83 -4.57 3.85
CA SER A 476 -10.66 -4.25 5.02
C SER A 476 -10.76 -2.72 5.15
N LYS A 477 -11.90 -2.23 5.64
CA LYS A 477 -12.15 -0.80 5.85
C LYS A 477 -12.82 -0.56 7.19
N GLU A 478 -12.60 0.62 7.74
CA GLU A 478 -13.27 1.14 8.92
C GLU A 478 -14.24 2.26 8.52
N GLY A 479 -15.37 2.35 9.21
CA GLY A 479 -16.32 3.45 9.07
C GLY A 479 -16.98 3.83 10.39
N ARG A 480 -17.98 4.72 10.29
CA ARG A 480 -18.47 5.50 11.43
C ARG A 480 -19.01 4.64 12.56
N ASN A 481 -19.74 3.58 12.22
CA ASN A 481 -20.35 2.62 13.14
C ASN A 481 -19.96 1.16 12.87
N GLY A 482 -18.77 0.92 12.30
CA GLY A 482 -18.33 -0.46 12.09
C GLY A 482 -17.11 -0.65 11.22
N ALA A 483 -16.86 -1.91 10.88
CA ALA A 483 -15.81 -2.33 9.94
C ALA A 483 -16.37 -3.30 8.90
N ILE A 484 -15.72 -3.38 7.74
CA ILE A 484 -15.99 -4.42 6.73
C ILE A 484 -14.71 -5.17 6.40
N HIS A 485 -14.83 -6.49 6.30
CA HIS A 485 -13.77 -7.43 6.01
C HIS A 485 -14.15 -8.22 4.77
N SER A 486 -13.30 -8.21 3.74
CA SER A 486 -13.55 -8.97 2.50
C SER A 486 -13.15 -10.43 2.65
N PHE A 487 -13.97 -11.37 2.21
CA PHE A 487 -13.73 -12.83 2.31
C PHE A 487 -13.80 -13.55 0.97
N ARG A 488 -13.01 -14.63 0.81
CA ARG A 488 -13.02 -15.45 -0.42
C ARG A 488 -14.21 -16.41 -0.51
N LYS A 489 -14.66 -16.96 0.62
CA LYS A 489 -15.72 -17.98 0.71
C LYS A 489 -16.84 -17.47 1.61
N VAL A 490 -18.08 -17.93 1.38
CA VAL A 490 -19.19 -17.77 2.33
C VAL A 490 -18.85 -18.52 3.63
N ILE A 491 -19.00 -17.85 4.76
CA ILE A 491 -18.75 -18.40 6.10
C ILE A 491 -19.90 -19.34 6.50
N ARG A 492 -19.54 -20.50 7.03
CA ARG A 492 -20.45 -21.54 7.53
C ARG A 492 -19.93 -22.02 8.89
N PRO A 493 -20.56 -21.67 10.01
CA PRO A 493 -20.19 -22.18 11.33
C PRO A 493 -20.26 -23.70 11.36
N ALA A 494 -19.26 -24.36 11.93
CA ALA A 494 -19.26 -25.81 12.07
C ALA A 494 -19.95 -26.26 13.36
N GLU A 495 -21.01 -27.05 13.23
CA GLU A 495 -21.83 -27.51 14.37
C GLU A 495 -21.52 -28.96 14.78
N GLU A 496 -21.09 -29.79 13.83
CA GLU A 496 -20.81 -31.22 14.01
C GLU A 496 -19.39 -31.45 14.56
N SER A 497 -19.20 -32.40 15.49
CA SER A 497 -17.86 -32.80 15.96
C SER A 497 -17.14 -33.67 14.93
N PHE A 498 -15.83 -33.93 15.11
CA PHE A 498 -15.13 -34.95 14.33
C PHE A 498 -15.86 -36.29 14.38
N TYR A 499 -16.35 -36.70 15.55
CA TYR A 499 -17.06 -37.98 15.72
C TYR A 499 -18.32 -38.07 14.85
N ASP A 500 -19.10 -36.99 14.78
CA ASP A 500 -20.36 -36.96 14.01
C ASP A 500 -20.10 -37.02 12.49
N ILE A 501 -19.11 -36.25 12.02
CA ILE A 501 -18.70 -36.24 10.61
C ILE A 501 -18.19 -37.63 10.18
N ILE A 502 -17.30 -38.22 10.99
CA ILE A 502 -16.70 -39.54 10.74
C ILE A 502 -17.77 -40.65 10.79
N ARG A 503 -18.71 -40.59 11.74
CA ARG A 503 -19.77 -41.58 11.91
C ARG A 503 -20.81 -41.56 10.78
N ARG A 504 -21.07 -40.39 10.18
CA ARG A 504 -22.01 -40.25 9.06
C ARG A 504 -21.46 -40.86 7.76
N ASP A 505 -20.19 -40.65 7.46
CA ASP A 505 -19.59 -41.07 6.19
C ASP A 505 -18.94 -42.46 6.28
N ARG A 506 -19.54 -43.42 5.56
CA ARG A 506 -19.07 -44.82 5.51
C ARG A 506 -17.64 -44.96 4.99
N ARG A 507 -17.07 -43.96 4.31
CA ARG A 507 -15.67 -43.95 3.85
C ARG A 507 -14.65 -43.96 4.98
N PHE A 508 -15.06 -43.72 6.23
CA PHE A 508 -14.17 -43.66 7.40
C PHE A 508 -14.41 -44.77 8.44
N SER A 509 -15.22 -45.78 8.10
CA SER A 509 -15.63 -46.84 9.04
C SER A 509 -14.46 -47.64 9.62
N ILE A 510 -13.39 -47.87 8.86
CA ILE A 510 -12.20 -48.58 9.36
C ILE A 510 -11.46 -47.71 10.39
N PHE A 511 -11.24 -46.42 10.09
CA PHE A 511 -10.58 -45.49 11.01
C PHE A 511 -11.39 -45.32 12.31
N LEU A 512 -12.71 -45.20 12.22
CA LEU A 512 -13.60 -45.11 13.38
C LEU A 512 -13.48 -46.36 14.28
N SER A 513 -13.52 -47.56 13.68
CA SER A 513 -13.35 -48.82 14.42
C SER A 513 -11.99 -48.91 15.12
N LEU A 514 -10.92 -48.41 14.50
CA LEU A 514 -9.59 -48.37 15.10
C LEU A 514 -9.48 -47.34 16.24
N ILE A 515 -10.07 -46.15 16.11
CA ILE A 515 -10.13 -45.13 17.17
C ILE A 515 -10.91 -45.63 18.39
N GLU A 516 -12.09 -46.24 18.18
CA GLU A 516 -12.90 -46.77 19.29
C GLU A 516 -12.19 -47.94 19.98
N HIS A 517 -11.55 -48.85 19.24
CA HIS A 517 -10.73 -49.95 19.83
C HIS A 517 -9.49 -49.44 20.57
N ALA A 518 -8.82 -48.40 20.04
CA ALA A 518 -7.71 -47.73 20.70
C ALA A 518 -8.13 -46.97 21.98
N GLY A 519 -9.43 -46.82 22.25
CA GLY A 519 -9.93 -46.00 23.36
C GLY A 519 -9.64 -44.51 23.19
N LEU A 520 -9.53 -44.04 21.94
CA LEU A 520 -9.24 -42.64 21.59
C LEU A 520 -10.51 -41.91 21.11
N LYS A 521 -11.69 -42.51 21.30
CA LYS A 521 -12.99 -41.97 20.88
C LYS A 521 -13.22 -40.56 21.41
N ASP A 522 -12.89 -40.32 22.66
CA ASP A 522 -13.24 -39.08 23.36
C ASP A 522 -12.52 -37.88 22.75
N LEU A 523 -11.32 -38.06 22.17
CA LEU A 523 -10.59 -37.03 21.41
C LEU A 523 -11.34 -36.56 20.14
N LEU A 524 -12.26 -37.36 19.60
CA LEU A 524 -13.11 -36.95 18.47
C LEU A 524 -14.31 -36.10 18.91
N THR A 525 -14.65 -36.11 20.19
CA THR A 525 -15.75 -35.33 20.80
C THR A 525 -15.28 -34.21 21.72
N GLU A 526 -14.02 -34.24 22.16
CA GLU A 526 -13.44 -33.24 23.05
C GLU A 526 -13.46 -31.85 22.40
N ALA A 527 -13.88 -30.84 23.16
CA ALA A 527 -13.91 -29.46 22.72
C ALA A 527 -12.48 -28.90 22.68
N GLY A 528 -12.08 -28.32 21.54
CA GLY A 528 -10.72 -27.81 21.38
C GLY A 528 -10.47 -27.20 20.02
N ALA A 529 -9.18 -27.04 19.72
CA ALA A 529 -8.67 -26.53 18.45
C ALA A 529 -7.73 -27.59 17.88
N TRP A 530 -8.24 -28.44 17.00
CA TRP A 530 -7.52 -29.60 16.47
C TRP A 530 -7.46 -29.62 14.94
N THR A 531 -6.47 -30.31 14.39
CA THR A 531 -6.40 -30.68 12.97
C THR A 531 -6.26 -32.20 12.86
N LEU A 532 -7.20 -32.82 12.15
CA LEU A 532 -7.28 -34.28 11.95
C LEU A 532 -7.01 -34.65 10.49
N PHE A 533 -6.00 -35.48 10.25
CA PHE A 533 -5.75 -36.11 8.96
C PHE A 533 -6.52 -37.43 8.89
N LEU A 534 -7.62 -37.47 8.14
CA LEU A 534 -8.59 -38.57 8.19
C LEU A 534 -8.38 -39.54 7.02
N PRO A 535 -7.86 -40.76 7.23
CA PRO A 535 -7.70 -41.74 6.17
C PRO A 535 -9.05 -42.35 5.74
N THR A 536 -9.29 -42.44 4.43
CA THR A 536 -10.41 -43.23 3.87
C THR A 536 -10.17 -44.73 4.04
N ASN A 537 -11.21 -45.55 3.91
CA ASN A 537 -11.10 -47.01 3.89
C ASN A 537 -10.08 -47.48 2.83
N ASP A 538 -10.05 -46.85 1.65
CA ASP A 538 -9.10 -47.08 0.55
C ASP A 538 -7.63 -46.96 0.99
N ALA A 539 -7.33 -46.17 2.04
CA ALA A 539 -6.00 -46.02 2.61
C ALA A 539 -5.50 -47.30 3.31
N PHE A 540 -6.42 -48.23 3.61
CA PHE A 540 -6.16 -49.53 4.24
C PHE A 540 -6.18 -50.69 3.24
N ASP A 541 -6.45 -50.47 1.94
CA ASP A 541 -6.46 -51.49 0.86
C ASP A 541 -5.17 -52.33 0.74
N GLY A 542 -4.08 -51.91 1.40
CA GLY A 542 -2.81 -52.65 1.45
C GLY A 542 -2.71 -53.68 2.57
N LEU A 543 -3.78 -53.85 3.35
CA LEU A 543 -3.84 -54.72 4.53
C LEU A 543 -4.87 -55.84 4.34
N SER A 544 -4.55 -57.04 4.83
CA SER A 544 -5.58 -58.05 5.05
C SER A 544 -6.38 -57.75 6.33
N ASN A 545 -7.53 -58.41 6.48
CA ASN A 545 -8.26 -58.38 7.75
C ASN A 545 -7.39 -58.86 8.93
N ASP A 546 -6.53 -59.85 8.71
CA ASP A 546 -5.58 -60.32 9.74
C ASP A 546 -4.55 -59.25 10.09
N ASP A 547 -4.08 -58.44 9.13
CA ASP A 547 -3.17 -57.33 9.41
C ASP A 547 -3.87 -56.23 10.24
N ILE A 548 -5.15 -55.96 9.98
CA ILE A 548 -5.97 -55.03 10.77
C ILE A 548 -6.22 -55.56 12.18
N GLU A 549 -6.56 -56.85 12.35
CA GLU A 549 -6.71 -57.46 13.68
C GLU A 549 -5.37 -57.57 14.43
N ASN A 550 -4.25 -57.72 13.73
CA ASN A 550 -2.93 -57.65 14.35
C ASN A 550 -2.54 -56.23 14.78
N LEU A 551 -2.94 -55.17 14.03
CA LEU A 551 -2.83 -53.79 14.51
C LEU A 551 -3.66 -53.57 15.79
N LYS A 552 -4.85 -54.17 15.89
CA LYS A 552 -5.68 -54.13 17.10
C LYS A 552 -5.08 -54.86 18.32
N ARG A 553 -4.16 -55.83 18.12
CA ARG A 553 -3.49 -56.53 19.22
C ARG A 553 -2.51 -55.64 19.98
N ASP A 554 -1.78 -54.77 19.27
CA ASP A 554 -0.84 -53.82 19.89
C ASP A 554 -1.52 -52.45 20.07
N LYS A 555 -2.27 -52.32 21.17
CA LYS A 555 -3.01 -51.08 21.48
C LYS A 555 -2.09 -49.85 21.58
N VAL A 556 -0.85 -50.00 22.04
CA VAL A 556 0.10 -48.89 22.20
C VAL A 556 0.63 -48.42 20.84
N ALA A 557 1.02 -49.35 19.97
CA ALA A 557 1.43 -48.98 18.62
C ALA A 557 0.27 -48.43 17.79
N LEU A 558 -0.94 -48.97 17.94
CA LEU A 558 -2.15 -48.43 17.30
C LEU A 558 -2.45 -47.00 17.79
N GLN A 559 -2.39 -46.74 19.11
CA GLN A 559 -2.53 -45.40 19.67
C GLN A 559 -1.49 -44.43 19.09
N ASN A 560 -0.22 -44.83 18.98
CA ASN A 560 0.83 -44.01 18.36
C ASN A 560 0.52 -43.67 16.89
N ILE A 561 0.08 -44.65 16.08
CA ILE A 561 -0.28 -44.42 14.67
C ILE A 561 -1.46 -43.44 14.57
N LEU A 562 -2.50 -43.61 15.40
CA LEU A 562 -3.69 -42.76 15.38
C LEU A 562 -3.41 -41.34 15.90
N LEU A 563 -2.62 -41.19 16.98
CA LEU A 563 -2.20 -39.88 17.51
C LEU A 563 -1.24 -39.13 16.56
N TYR A 564 -0.60 -39.81 15.61
CA TYR A 564 0.16 -39.15 14.54
C TYR A 564 -0.74 -38.46 13.50
N HIS A 565 -2.04 -38.80 13.45
CA HIS A 565 -3.03 -38.17 12.58
C HIS A 565 -3.70 -36.93 13.19
N LEU A 566 -3.45 -36.62 14.47
CA LEU A 566 -3.97 -35.43 15.14
C LEU A 566 -2.84 -34.44 15.43
N ALA A 567 -3.11 -33.14 15.29
CA ALA A 567 -2.24 -32.05 15.73
C ALA A 567 -3.04 -30.97 16.48
N PRO A 568 -2.49 -30.37 17.56
CA PRO A 568 -3.07 -29.21 18.22
C PRO A 568 -2.96 -27.95 17.34
N GLY A 569 -4.01 -27.14 17.35
CA GLY A 569 -4.22 -26.01 16.44
C GLY A 569 -5.12 -26.37 15.26
N VAL A 570 -5.90 -25.39 14.77
CA VAL A 570 -6.71 -25.52 13.54
C VAL A 570 -5.92 -24.95 12.38
N PHE A 571 -5.64 -25.77 11.36
CA PHE A 571 -4.81 -25.38 10.22
C PHE A 571 -5.55 -25.61 8.90
N ILE A 572 -6.11 -24.55 8.32
CA ILE A 572 -6.86 -24.60 7.05
C ILE A 572 -5.95 -24.28 5.85
N GLY A 573 -6.24 -24.86 4.69
CA GLY A 573 -5.44 -24.78 3.46
C GLY A 573 -5.31 -23.38 2.87
N ASP A 574 -6.38 -22.59 2.95
CA ASP A 574 -6.39 -21.16 2.59
C ASP A 574 -5.52 -20.30 3.53
N GLY A 575 -5.23 -20.78 4.75
CA GLY A 575 -4.43 -20.08 5.76
C GLY A 575 -2.92 -20.22 5.58
N PHE A 576 -2.48 -21.13 4.70
CA PHE A 576 -1.08 -21.36 4.39
C PHE A 576 -0.60 -20.55 3.19
N GLU A 577 0.64 -20.08 3.23
CA GLU A 577 1.30 -19.45 2.09
C GLU A 577 1.55 -20.49 0.97
N PRO A 578 1.08 -20.26 -0.28
CA PRO A 578 1.19 -21.25 -1.36
C PRO A 578 2.62 -21.67 -1.67
N GLY A 579 2.86 -22.98 -1.71
CA GLY A 579 4.16 -23.60 -1.93
C GLY A 579 5.05 -23.71 -0.70
N VAL A 580 4.65 -23.16 0.46
CA VAL A 580 5.44 -23.23 1.71
C VAL A 580 5.12 -24.51 2.49
N THR A 581 6.15 -25.28 2.84
CA THR A 581 6.03 -26.45 3.71
C THR A 581 6.02 -26.02 5.18
N ASN A 582 4.83 -26.08 5.78
CA ASN A 582 4.59 -25.85 7.20
C ASN A 582 4.89 -27.14 7.98
N ILE A 583 5.36 -27.01 9.22
CA ILE A 583 5.76 -28.14 10.07
C ILE A 583 4.93 -28.10 11.34
N LEU A 584 3.97 -29.03 11.47
CA LEU A 584 3.19 -29.22 12.68
C LEU A 584 3.84 -30.26 13.59
N LYS A 585 3.53 -30.23 14.88
CA LYS A 585 3.81 -31.31 15.83
C LYS A 585 2.52 -32.12 16.02
N SER A 586 2.56 -33.43 15.82
CA SER A 586 1.42 -34.32 16.10
C SER A 586 1.22 -34.53 17.61
N LEU A 587 0.06 -35.09 18.02
CA LEU A 587 -0.14 -35.56 19.39
C LEU A 587 0.77 -36.75 19.76
N GLN A 588 1.17 -37.58 18.78
CA GLN A 588 2.22 -38.59 18.97
C GLN A 588 3.61 -37.96 19.23
N GLY A 589 3.79 -36.68 18.87
CA GLY A 589 4.99 -35.89 19.15
C GLY A 589 5.91 -35.69 17.94
N ASN A 590 5.88 -36.58 16.95
CA ASN A 590 6.63 -36.40 15.71
C ASN A 590 6.02 -35.33 14.79
N LYS A 591 6.83 -34.84 13.85
CA LYS A 591 6.48 -33.75 12.93
C LYS A 591 5.62 -34.24 11.76
N ILE A 592 4.68 -33.40 11.34
CA ILE A 592 3.90 -33.54 10.10
C ILE A 592 4.27 -32.37 9.19
N MET A 593 4.56 -32.65 7.92
CA MET A 593 4.86 -31.62 6.91
C MET A 593 3.62 -31.35 6.06
N ILE A 594 3.23 -30.09 5.90
CA ILE A 594 2.03 -29.71 5.15
C ILE A 594 2.36 -28.61 4.14
N THR A 595 2.03 -28.84 2.87
CA THR A 595 2.24 -27.87 1.79
C THR A 595 0.92 -27.65 1.06
N SER A 596 0.42 -26.41 1.08
CA SER A 596 -0.74 -25.97 0.29
C SER A 596 -0.26 -25.46 -1.07
N ALA A 597 -0.82 -25.97 -2.17
CA ALA A 597 -0.47 -25.54 -3.53
C ALA A 597 -1.64 -25.81 -4.50
N ASN A 598 -1.90 -24.88 -5.43
CA ASN A 598 -2.95 -24.99 -6.45
C ASN A 598 -4.33 -25.36 -5.88
N ASN A 599 -4.72 -24.77 -4.74
CA ASN A 599 -5.93 -25.08 -3.97
C ASN A 599 -6.04 -26.56 -3.52
N SER A 600 -4.90 -27.24 -3.36
CA SER A 600 -4.82 -28.61 -2.82
C SER A 600 -3.83 -28.66 -1.66
N ILE A 601 -4.15 -29.42 -0.61
CA ILE A 601 -3.24 -29.68 0.50
C ILE A 601 -2.48 -30.99 0.23
N SER A 602 -1.19 -31.01 0.56
CA SER A 602 -0.40 -32.23 0.67
C SER A 602 0.18 -32.39 2.08
N VAL A 603 0.12 -33.61 2.61
CA VAL A 603 0.50 -33.96 3.99
C VAL A 603 1.54 -35.09 3.92
N ASN A 604 2.76 -34.82 4.36
CA ASN A 604 3.94 -35.66 4.10
C ASN A 604 4.09 -36.08 2.62
N GLY A 605 3.70 -35.19 1.68
CA GLY A 605 3.68 -35.46 0.24
C GLY A 605 2.46 -36.27 -0.26
N VAL A 606 1.54 -36.68 0.62
CA VAL A 606 0.27 -37.32 0.25
C VAL A 606 -0.78 -36.25 -0.05
N SER A 607 -1.38 -36.27 -1.25
CA SER A 607 -2.47 -35.35 -1.60
C SER A 607 -3.74 -35.62 -0.77
N SER A 608 -4.32 -34.53 -0.26
CA SER A 608 -5.63 -34.46 0.40
C SER A 608 -6.69 -34.10 -0.65
N PRO A 609 -7.53 -35.03 -1.16
CA PRO A 609 -8.57 -34.73 -2.14
C PRO A 609 -9.71 -33.86 -1.60
N GLU A 610 -10.00 -33.97 -0.31
CA GLU A 610 -10.97 -33.16 0.42
C GLU A 610 -10.23 -32.56 1.62
N SER A 611 -10.36 -31.25 1.81
CA SER A 611 -9.67 -30.48 2.85
C SER A 611 -10.57 -29.34 3.33
N ASP A 612 -10.21 -28.71 4.45
CA ASP A 612 -10.98 -27.63 5.09
C ASP A 612 -12.40 -28.06 5.52
N LEU A 613 -12.57 -29.35 5.85
CA LEU A 613 -13.81 -29.88 6.43
C LEU A 613 -13.88 -29.49 7.92
N MET A 614 -14.40 -28.29 8.19
CA MET A 614 -14.53 -27.74 9.54
C MET A 614 -15.47 -28.59 10.42
N SER A 615 -15.07 -28.79 11.68
CA SER A 615 -15.89 -29.33 12.77
C SER A 615 -15.98 -28.34 13.93
N SER A 616 -16.90 -28.55 14.87
CA SER A 616 -17.02 -27.74 16.09
C SER A 616 -15.76 -27.79 16.98
N ASN A 617 -14.95 -28.85 16.88
CA ASN A 617 -13.69 -29.04 17.60
C ASN A 617 -12.40 -28.95 16.75
N GLY A 618 -12.50 -28.60 15.46
CA GLY A 618 -11.30 -28.42 14.63
C GLY A 618 -11.54 -28.37 13.12
N VAL A 619 -10.58 -28.92 12.36
CA VAL A 619 -10.67 -29.13 10.90
C VAL A 619 -10.19 -30.54 10.52
N ILE A 620 -10.86 -31.14 9.54
CA ILE A 620 -10.50 -32.43 8.94
C ILE A 620 -9.89 -32.20 7.55
N HIS A 621 -8.80 -32.93 7.27
CA HIS A 621 -8.20 -33.08 5.95
C HIS A 621 -8.19 -34.56 5.57
N VAL A 622 -8.94 -34.95 4.56
CA VAL A 622 -9.10 -36.35 4.15
C VAL A 622 -7.85 -36.80 3.38
N VAL A 623 -7.18 -37.85 3.83
CA VAL A 623 -5.94 -38.36 3.21
C VAL A 623 -6.16 -39.73 2.55
N LYS A 624 -5.58 -39.94 1.35
CA LYS A 624 -5.67 -41.22 0.61
C LYS A 624 -4.70 -42.31 1.10
N LYS A 625 -3.94 -42.05 2.17
CA LYS A 625 -2.96 -42.98 2.76
C LYS A 625 -2.92 -42.79 4.27
N LEU A 626 -2.77 -43.89 4.99
CA LEU A 626 -2.49 -43.89 6.42
C LEU A 626 -1.09 -43.30 6.65
N LEU A 627 -0.99 -42.29 7.53
CA LEU A 627 0.24 -41.57 7.84
C LEU A 627 1.03 -42.28 8.94
N PHE A 628 2.35 -42.21 8.87
CA PHE A 628 3.26 -42.78 9.86
C PHE A 628 4.40 -41.82 10.20
N PRO A 629 4.83 -41.73 11.47
CA PRO A 629 6.11 -41.12 11.80
C PRO A 629 7.25 -42.01 11.28
N ALA A 630 8.38 -41.39 10.91
CA ALA A 630 9.56 -42.12 10.43
C ALA A 630 10.17 -43.02 11.53
N ASP A 631 10.25 -42.49 12.75
CA ASP A 631 10.95 -43.13 13.87
C ASP A 631 9.98 -43.96 14.75
N LEU A 632 9.28 -44.91 14.13
CA LEU A 632 8.29 -45.74 14.82
C LEU A 632 8.98 -46.89 15.59
N SER A 633 9.14 -46.72 16.90
CA SER A 633 9.75 -47.70 17.81
C SER A 633 8.80 -48.88 18.10
N ILE A 634 8.80 -49.86 17.20
CA ILE A 634 7.89 -51.02 17.22
C ILE A 634 8.52 -52.20 17.97
N GLY A 635 7.94 -52.61 19.10
CA GLY A 635 8.40 -53.75 19.89
C GLY A 635 8.01 -55.14 19.34
N ASN A 636 7.20 -55.22 18.29
CA ASN A 636 6.58 -56.45 17.80
C ASN A 636 6.95 -56.75 16.33
N GLN A 637 7.60 -57.90 16.08
CA GLN A 637 8.02 -58.31 14.73
C GLN A 637 6.86 -58.54 13.74
N GLN A 638 5.68 -58.95 14.21
CA GLN A 638 4.50 -59.06 13.34
C GLN A 638 4.02 -57.68 12.92
N LEU A 639 4.04 -56.72 13.84
CA LEU A 639 3.65 -55.33 13.57
C LEU A 639 4.68 -54.60 12.69
N LEU A 640 5.97 -54.88 12.85
CA LEU A 640 7.03 -54.48 11.90
C LEU A 640 6.77 -55.04 10.50
N THR A 641 6.33 -56.29 10.40
CA THR A 641 5.99 -56.91 9.12
C THR A 641 4.78 -56.23 8.47
N ILE A 642 3.78 -55.85 9.27
CA ILE A 642 2.60 -55.09 8.80
C ILE A 642 2.99 -53.68 8.37
N LEU A 643 3.79 -52.95 9.15
CA LEU A 643 4.28 -51.63 8.75
C LEU A 643 5.13 -51.71 7.48
N ASN A 644 5.98 -52.73 7.34
CA ASN A 644 6.73 -52.98 6.11
C ASN A 644 5.83 -53.35 4.92
N LYS A 645 4.73 -54.10 5.12
CA LYS A 645 3.70 -54.29 4.07
C LYS A 645 3.12 -52.95 3.64
N ILE A 646 2.71 -52.10 4.58
CA ILE A 646 2.09 -50.79 4.31
C ILE A 646 3.06 -49.86 3.58
N ILE A 647 4.29 -49.71 4.10
CA ILE A 647 5.34 -48.90 3.47
C ILE A 647 5.64 -49.40 2.06
N LYS A 648 5.84 -50.71 1.88
CA LYS A 648 6.12 -51.31 0.56
C LYS A 648 4.95 -51.16 -0.41
N TYR A 649 3.71 -51.32 0.06
CA TYR A 649 2.50 -51.07 -0.70
C TYR A 649 2.40 -49.61 -1.14
N PHE A 650 2.75 -48.67 -0.26
CA PHE A 650 2.84 -47.25 -0.61
C PHE A 650 3.93 -46.96 -1.63
N THR A 651 5.12 -47.57 -1.54
CA THR A 651 6.18 -47.43 -2.56
C THR A 651 5.68 -47.93 -3.92
N ILE A 652 5.13 -49.16 -3.97
CA ILE A 652 4.63 -49.80 -5.19
C ILE A 652 3.48 -48.99 -5.84
N LYS A 653 2.54 -48.44 -5.05
CA LYS A 653 1.47 -47.56 -5.55
C LYS A 653 1.93 -46.11 -5.83
N PHE A 654 3.17 -45.72 -5.52
CA PHE A 654 3.68 -44.35 -5.74
C PHE A 654 4.61 -44.24 -6.96
N GLU A 655 5.19 -45.35 -7.42
CA GLU A 655 5.95 -45.40 -8.68
C GLU A 655 5.06 -45.34 -9.93
N ARG A 656 4.49 -44.15 -10.23
CA ARG A 656 4.21 -43.59 -11.58
C ARG A 656 3.37 -42.31 -11.51
N SER A 657 4.01 -41.17 -11.25
CA SER A 657 3.48 -39.83 -11.59
C SER A 657 4.51 -38.71 -11.45
N ALA A 658 5.51 -38.86 -10.59
CA ALA A 658 6.60 -37.89 -10.43
C ALA A 658 7.68 -38.03 -11.52
N SER A 659 7.43 -37.52 -12.73
CA SER A 659 8.53 -37.21 -13.65
C SER A 659 9.28 -36.00 -13.12
N PHE A 660 10.42 -36.21 -12.45
CA PHE A 660 11.36 -35.12 -12.18
C PHE A 660 11.87 -34.58 -13.52
N LYS A 661 11.36 -33.42 -13.92
CA LYS A 661 11.96 -32.64 -15.01
C LYS A 661 13.27 -32.12 -14.46
N GLU A 662 14.40 -32.56 -15.02
CA GLU A 662 15.72 -32.06 -14.64
C GLU A 662 15.70 -30.52 -14.70
N ILE A 663 16.13 -29.87 -13.61
CA ILE A 663 16.31 -28.42 -13.60
C ILE A 663 17.57 -28.14 -14.43
N PRO A 664 17.47 -27.52 -15.62
CA PRO A 664 18.65 -27.25 -16.41
C PRO A 664 19.49 -26.20 -15.68
N TRP A 665 20.78 -26.47 -15.49
CA TRP A 665 21.73 -25.48 -14.99
C TRP A 665 21.97 -24.39 -16.06
N THR A 666 21.01 -23.49 -16.22
CA THR A 666 21.14 -22.31 -17.08
C THR A 666 22.13 -21.33 -16.45
N LYS A 667 23.42 -21.48 -16.81
CA LYS A 667 24.41 -20.42 -16.68
C LYS A 667 23.86 -19.15 -17.35
N TYR A 668 23.62 -18.10 -16.57
CA TYR A 668 23.29 -16.78 -17.09
C TYR A 668 24.52 -16.15 -17.74
N ILE A 669 24.73 -16.45 -19.02
CA ILE A 669 25.67 -15.71 -19.88
C ILE A 669 24.90 -14.54 -20.47
N THR A 670 25.18 -13.32 -20.00
CA THR A 670 24.52 -12.08 -20.43
C THR A 670 24.93 -11.69 -21.87
N LYS A 671 24.37 -12.37 -22.87
CA LYS A 671 24.47 -11.96 -24.28
C LYS A 671 23.34 -11.00 -24.63
N VAL A 672 23.65 -9.71 -24.69
CA VAL A 672 22.76 -8.67 -25.23
C VAL A 672 22.39 -9.05 -26.67
N LYS A 673 21.09 -9.27 -26.92
CA LYS A 673 20.57 -9.56 -28.26
C LYS A 673 19.63 -8.44 -28.67
N VAL A 674 20.12 -7.55 -29.54
CA VAL A 674 19.33 -6.45 -30.10
C VAL A 674 18.24 -7.04 -30.98
N ILE A 675 16.97 -6.85 -30.59
CA ILE A 675 15.83 -7.19 -31.43
C ILE A 675 15.54 -6.00 -32.33
N LYS A 676 15.74 -6.18 -33.65
CA LYS A 676 15.11 -5.34 -34.67
C LYS A 676 13.85 -6.08 -35.13
N GLU A 677 12.68 -5.54 -34.84
CA GLU A 677 11.43 -6.01 -35.45
C GLU A 677 11.27 -5.38 -36.84
N PRO A 678 11.07 -6.16 -37.92
CA PRO A 678 10.72 -5.62 -39.22
C PRO A 678 9.21 -5.34 -39.28
N ILE A 679 8.84 -4.06 -39.43
CA ILE A 679 7.45 -3.65 -39.62
C ILE A 679 6.93 -4.24 -40.94
N THR A 680 5.86 -5.03 -40.88
CA THR A 680 5.16 -5.54 -42.07
C THR A 680 3.73 -5.00 -42.08
N ILE A 681 3.40 -4.15 -43.07
CA ILE A 681 2.09 -3.52 -43.19
C ILE A 681 1.11 -4.48 -43.89
N THR A 682 0.04 -4.86 -43.20
CA THR A 682 -1.03 -5.66 -43.80
C THR A 682 -1.98 -4.77 -44.61
N LYS A 683 -1.76 -4.68 -45.93
CA LYS A 683 -2.68 -3.97 -46.83
C LYS A 683 -3.83 -4.91 -47.23
N VAL A 684 -5.02 -4.70 -46.64
CA VAL A 684 -6.23 -5.43 -47.06
C VAL A 684 -6.75 -4.83 -48.37
N ILE A 685 -6.80 -5.66 -49.42
CA ILE A 685 -7.59 -5.42 -50.63
C ILE A 685 -8.42 -6.69 -50.85
N GLY A 686 -9.74 -6.55 -50.91
CA GLY A 686 -10.64 -7.59 -51.39
C GLY A 686 -11.04 -7.30 -52.83
N GLY A 687 -11.03 -8.31 -53.70
CA GLY A 687 -11.56 -8.18 -55.06
C GLY A 687 -10.99 -9.18 -56.08
N GLY A 688 -11.81 -10.16 -56.46
CA GLY A 688 -11.82 -10.67 -57.83
C GLY A 688 -11.09 -11.98 -58.18
N GLU A 689 -11.77 -12.76 -59.03
CA GLU A 689 -11.24 -13.47 -60.21
C GLU A 689 -10.34 -14.72 -60.06
N THR A 690 -11.03 -15.84 -59.80
CA THR A 690 -11.16 -17.04 -60.68
C THR A 690 -9.97 -17.68 -61.43
N HIS A 691 -9.99 -19.03 -61.41
CA HIS A 691 -9.39 -20.00 -62.36
C HIS A 691 -7.90 -20.39 -62.20
N ARG A 692 -7.42 -21.58 -62.61
CA ARG A 692 -8.00 -22.95 -62.81
C ARG A 692 -6.87 -23.96 -63.16
N ARG A 693 -6.89 -25.18 -62.58
CA ARG A 693 -5.99 -26.36 -62.82
C ARG A 693 -4.51 -26.17 -62.38
N VAL A 694 -3.75 -27.14 -61.83
CA VAL A 694 -3.67 -28.64 -61.82
C VAL A 694 -2.65 -29.23 -62.83
N ILE A 695 -1.99 -30.34 -62.44
CA ILE A 695 -0.84 -31.06 -63.04
C ILE A 695 0.51 -30.39 -62.67
N GLN A 696 1.54 -30.98 -62.04
CA GLN A 696 2.00 -32.34 -61.66
C GLN A 696 3.15 -32.93 -62.52
N GLY A 697 4.37 -32.92 -61.95
CA GLY A 697 5.47 -33.84 -62.27
C GLY A 697 6.48 -33.38 -63.33
N GLY A 698 7.73 -33.89 -63.24
CA GLY A 698 8.75 -33.79 -64.30
C GLY A 698 10.10 -33.17 -63.89
N THR A 699 11.04 -34.01 -63.43
CA THR A 699 12.49 -33.72 -63.38
C THR A 699 13.20 -34.23 -64.65
N VAL A 700 14.34 -33.65 -65.06
CA VAL A 700 15.55 -34.34 -65.60
C VAL A 700 16.61 -33.32 -66.08
N SER A 701 17.89 -33.55 -65.72
CA SER A 701 19.16 -33.11 -66.38
C SER A 701 19.43 -31.60 -66.65
N GLU A 702 20.64 -31.11 -66.98
CA GLU A 702 22.04 -31.63 -67.18
C GLU A 702 23.00 -30.44 -66.77
N ASP A 703 24.35 -30.40 -66.78
CA ASP A 703 25.49 -31.31 -67.08
C ASP A 703 26.81 -30.74 -66.43
N LEU A 704 27.93 -31.48 -66.51
CA LEU A 704 29.36 -31.04 -66.46
C LEU A 704 29.93 -30.39 -65.16
N GLY A 705 31.22 -30.53 -64.81
CA GLY A 705 32.30 -31.34 -65.43
C GLY A 705 33.70 -31.22 -64.75
N THR A 706 34.11 -32.29 -64.07
CA THR A 706 35.47 -32.88 -63.85
C THR A 706 36.78 -32.06 -63.81
N THR A 707 37.57 -32.20 -62.72
CA THR A 707 39.04 -32.53 -62.64
C THR A 707 39.45 -32.63 -61.14
N VAL A 708 40.02 -33.71 -60.56
CA VAL A 708 41.28 -34.48 -60.82
C VAL A 708 42.53 -33.71 -60.34
N ASP A 709 43.41 -34.14 -59.41
CA ASP A 709 43.53 -35.26 -58.43
C ASP A 709 44.35 -34.69 -57.20
N ILE A 710 44.68 -35.34 -56.06
CA ILE A 710 45.59 -36.50 -55.81
C ILE A 710 45.55 -36.89 -54.29
N ILE A 711 45.42 -38.20 -54.01
CA ILE A 711 45.91 -39.01 -52.85
C ILE A 711 45.90 -38.40 -51.42
N SER A 712 45.04 -38.91 -50.52
CA SER A 712 45.45 -39.85 -49.43
C SER A 712 44.31 -40.28 -48.50
N GLU A 713 44.14 -41.59 -48.33
CA GLU A 713 43.71 -42.20 -47.05
C GLU A 713 44.95 -42.74 -46.33
N PRO A 714 44.89 -42.94 -45.00
CA PRO A 714 44.97 -44.33 -44.54
C PRO A 714 44.12 -44.67 -43.31
N THR A 715 43.58 -45.88 -43.31
CA THR A 715 42.99 -46.55 -42.14
C THR A 715 44.02 -47.38 -41.34
N ILE A 716 43.82 -47.51 -40.01
CA ILE A 716 44.48 -48.50 -39.10
C ILE A 716 45.96 -48.12 -38.78
N THR A 717 46.45 -48.06 -37.53
CA THR A 717 46.69 -49.22 -36.62
C THR A 717 46.94 -48.85 -35.14
N LYS A 718 46.24 -49.52 -34.22
CA LYS A 718 46.58 -50.14 -32.90
C LYS A 718 47.89 -49.83 -32.10
N VAL A 719 47.88 -50.22 -30.80
CA VAL A 719 48.99 -50.37 -29.80
C VAL A 719 49.17 -49.18 -28.81
N THR A 720 49.74 -49.34 -27.60
CA THR A 720 49.14 -49.89 -26.34
C THR A 720 50.18 -49.94 -25.17
N LYS A 721 49.94 -49.24 -24.04
CA LYS A 721 50.48 -49.46 -22.66
C LYS A 721 49.68 -48.54 -21.69
N VAL A 722 49.09 -48.94 -20.56
CA VAL A 722 49.50 -49.75 -19.37
C VAL A 722 50.44 -49.00 -18.42
N ILE A 723 49.91 -48.59 -17.25
CA ILE A 723 50.47 -48.59 -15.89
C ILE A 723 49.40 -47.99 -14.92
N GLN A 724 49.47 -48.20 -13.60
CA GLN A 724 48.77 -49.30 -12.91
C GLN A 724 48.48 -48.93 -11.42
N GLU A 725 47.31 -49.33 -10.89
CA GLU A 725 46.96 -49.39 -9.44
C GLU A 725 46.87 -48.07 -8.63
N PRO A 726 46.31 -48.05 -7.39
CA PRO A 726 45.96 -49.16 -6.49
C PRO A 726 44.46 -49.50 -6.35
N GLU A 727 44.19 -50.75 -5.96
CA GLU A 727 42.95 -51.14 -5.26
C GLU A 727 42.91 -50.55 -3.83
N PHE A 728 41.80 -50.72 -3.11
CA PHE A 728 41.85 -51.63 -1.95
C PHE A 728 40.48 -52.27 -1.69
N LYS A 729 40.50 -53.50 -1.17
CA LYS A 729 39.33 -54.35 -0.94
C LYS A 729 38.71 -54.14 0.44
N VAL A 730 37.45 -54.55 0.59
CA VAL A 730 36.82 -54.82 1.90
C VAL A 730 37.62 -55.92 2.62
N ILE A 731 37.85 -55.75 3.92
CA ILE A 731 38.28 -56.81 4.85
C ILE A 731 37.17 -56.99 5.90
N GLN A 732 36.93 -58.24 6.30
CA GLN A 732 35.86 -58.63 7.21
C GLN A 732 36.43 -59.36 8.44
N GLY A 733 35.93 -59.05 9.63
CA GLY A 733 36.28 -59.71 10.90
C GLY A 733 37.40 -59.02 11.70
N GLY A 734 37.29 -59.01 13.04
CA GLY A 734 38.25 -58.36 13.94
C GLY A 734 37.63 -57.87 15.25
N GLU A 735 37.48 -58.77 16.21
CA GLU A 735 36.72 -58.64 17.45
C GLU A 735 37.05 -57.46 18.43
N THR A 736 35.98 -56.93 19.04
CA THR A 736 35.87 -56.50 20.46
C THR A 736 36.43 -55.17 21.04
N ARG A 737 35.57 -54.60 21.90
CA ARG A 737 35.83 -53.87 23.18
C ARG A 737 36.19 -52.37 23.17
N VAL A 738 35.12 -51.57 23.31
CA VAL A 738 34.89 -50.58 24.39
C VAL A 738 35.98 -49.53 24.68
N THR A 739 35.65 -48.28 24.37
CA THR A 739 35.61 -47.21 25.40
C THR A 739 34.56 -46.15 25.04
N LYS A 740 34.05 -45.41 26.03
CA LYS A 740 32.86 -44.55 25.94
C LYS A 740 33.17 -43.15 26.48
N VAL A 741 33.01 -42.11 25.67
CA VAL A 741 32.70 -40.72 26.08
C VAL A 741 31.77 -40.11 25.01
N ILE A 742 30.94 -39.13 25.41
CA ILE A 742 29.88 -38.49 24.61
C ILE A 742 30.26 -37.04 24.32
N GLN A 743 30.07 -36.57 23.08
CA GLN A 743 29.54 -35.22 22.82
C GLN A 743 29.06 -35.07 21.37
N GLU A 744 27.91 -34.41 21.20
CA GLU A 744 27.30 -34.10 19.90
C GLU A 744 27.65 -32.66 19.49
N PRO A 745 28.10 -32.39 18.25
CA PRO A 745 28.22 -31.04 17.74
C PRO A 745 26.88 -30.51 17.22
N THR A 746 26.40 -29.41 17.78
CA THR A 746 25.18 -28.71 17.32
C THR A 746 25.33 -28.15 15.91
N ILE A 747 24.44 -28.53 14.99
CA ILE A 747 24.39 -27.97 13.62
C ILE A 747 23.42 -26.78 13.57
N THR A 748 23.97 -25.58 13.43
CA THR A 748 23.22 -24.36 13.12
C THR A 748 22.73 -24.36 11.66
N LYS A 749 21.44 -24.05 11.45
CA LYS A 749 20.89 -23.89 10.10
C LYS A 749 21.28 -22.52 9.53
N VAL A 750 22.14 -22.49 8.52
CA VAL A 750 22.47 -21.28 7.75
C VAL A 750 21.70 -21.28 6.42
N THR A 751 20.97 -20.22 6.14
CA THR A 751 20.34 -19.99 4.83
C THR A 751 21.26 -19.21 3.89
N ARG A 752 21.87 -19.94 2.95
CA ARG A 752 22.32 -19.48 1.61
C ARG A 752 23.31 -18.30 1.56
N VAL A 753 24.58 -18.64 1.37
CA VAL A 753 25.68 -17.72 0.99
C VAL A 753 25.60 -17.34 -0.51
N ILE A 754 26.12 -16.16 -0.86
CA ILE A 754 26.60 -15.80 -2.22
C ILE A 754 28.09 -15.44 -2.11
N GLU A 755 28.82 -15.67 -3.20
CA GLU A 755 30.28 -15.85 -3.33
C GLU A 755 31.17 -14.75 -2.72
N GLY A 756 32.26 -15.19 -2.07
CA GLY A 756 33.39 -14.39 -1.59
C GLY A 756 34.38 -15.27 -0.82
N GLU A 757 35.68 -15.20 -1.13
CA GLU A 757 36.70 -16.02 -0.46
C GLU A 757 37.06 -15.48 0.94
N PRO A 758 37.26 -16.34 1.95
CA PRO A 758 37.59 -15.91 3.31
C PRO A 758 39.09 -15.65 3.49
N ASP A 759 39.49 -14.37 3.64
CA ASP A 759 40.82 -14.01 4.16
C ASP A 759 40.83 -14.11 5.69
N PHE A 760 41.57 -15.08 6.24
CA PHE A 760 41.51 -15.44 7.65
C PHE A 760 42.46 -14.60 8.51
N LYS A 761 41.90 -13.68 9.30
CA LYS A 761 42.61 -13.08 10.45
C LYS A 761 41.82 -13.26 11.75
N LEU A 762 42.48 -13.84 12.75
CA LEU A 762 42.00 -13.80 14.13
C LEU A 762 42.10 -12.36 14.64
N ILE A 763 41.03 -11.89 15.29
CA ILE A 763 41.01 -10.66 16.10
C ILE A 763 40.47 -11.03 17.48
N LYS A 764 41.01 -10.41 18.53
CA LYS A 764 40.65 -10.66 19.93
C LYS A 764 39.51 -9.73 20.38
N GLU A 765 38.99 -9.97 21.57
CA GLU A 765 37.98 -9.11 22.21
C GLU A 765 38.47 -7.66 22.38
N GLY A 766 37.55 -6.70 22.26
CA GLY A 766 37.74 -5.35 22.81
C GLY A 766 38.06 -4.22 21.82
N GLU A 767 37.31 -4.04 20.73
CA GLU A 767 37.34 -2.79 19.94
C GLU A 767 35.96 -2.45 19.36
N THR A 768 35.62 -1.16 19.28
CA THR A 768 34.30 -0.67 18.82
C THR A 768 34.43 -0.03 17.44
N HIS A 769 33.60 -0.43 16.47
CA HIS A 769 33.71 0.06 15.09
C HIS A 769 32.37 0.51 14.48
N LEU A 770 32.42 1.64 13.78
CA LEU A 770 31.34 2.17 12.96
C LEU A 770 31.26 1.39 11.63
N THR A 771 30.11 0.81 11.31
CA THR A 771 29.85 0.20 9.98
C THR A 771 28.82 1.03 9.18
N LYS A 772 29.32 1.83 8.22
CA LYS A 772 28.45 2.48 7.23
C LYS A 772 28.00 1.48 6.17
N PHE A 773 26.69 1.23 6.11
CA PHE A 773 26.06 0.62 4.95
C PHE A 773 25.62 1.69 3.94
N ILE A 774 25.84 1.44 2.65
CA ILE A 774 25.40 2.32 1.56
C ILE A 774 24.36 1.56 0.73
N GLN A 775 23.10 1.99 0.80
CA GLN A 775 22.06 1.58 -0.14
C GLN A 775 21.06 2.73 -0.33
N GLY A 776 20.74 3.07 -1.59
CA GLY A 776 20.13 4.35 -1.94
C GLY A 776 18.63 4.47 -1.62
N GLY A 777 18.28 5.49 -0.84
CA GLY A 777 16.93 5.95 -0.52
C GLY A 777 17.00 7.31 0.19
N PRO A 778 15.89 8.06 0.34
CA PRO A 778 15.91 9.36 1.04
C PRO A 778 16.29 9.18 2.52
N GLU A 779 17.06 10.13 3.04
CA GLU A 779 17.71 9.98 4.34
C GLU A 779 16.73 10.04 5.53
N ILE A 780 16.75 9.00 6.36
CA ILE A 780 16.35 9.06 7.76
C ILE A 780 17.53 8.53 8.57
N LYS A 781 18.21 9.41 9.30
CA LYS A 781 19.26 9.02 10.26
C LYS A 781 18.62 8.27 11.43
N TYR A 782 19.03 7.02 11.67
CA TYR A 782 18.67 6.26 12.87
C TYR A 782 19.91 6.05 13.73
N THR A 783 20.05 6.84 14.81
CA THR A 783 21.10 6.64 15.81
C THR A 783 20.67 5.57 16.79
N ARG A 784 21.25 4.36 16.69
CA ARG A 784 21.01 3.28 17.66
C ARG A 784 22.03 3.37 18.80
N VAL A 785 21.62 3.95 19.92
CA VAL A 785 22.34 3.81 21.19
C VAL A 785 21.97 2.46 21.81
N SER A 786 22.96 1.76 22.37
CA SER A 786 22.75 0.56 23.19
C SER A 786 23.77 0.58 24.31
N THR A 787 23.32 0.87 25.53
CA THR A 787 24.11 0.72 26.74
C THR A 787 24.37 -0.76 27.00
N GLY A 788 25.63 -1.10 27.29
CA GLY A 788 25.98 -2.41 27.84
C GLY A 788 25.59 -2.47 29.32
N ILE A 789 25.19 -3.65 29.80
CA ILE A 789 24.90 -3.85 31.22
C ILE A 789 26.21 -3.65 32.01
N GLY A 790 26.27 -2.62 32.87
CA GLY A 790 27.40 -2.38 33.77
C GLY A 790 28.39 -1.30 33.36
N GLY A 791 27.94 -0.18 32.79
CA GLY A 791 28.80 1.00 32.57
C GLY A 791 28.05 2.32 32.86
N ASP A 792 28.52 3.08 33.85
CA ASP A 792 28.03 4.44 34.13
C ASP A 792 28.22 5.32 32.88
N THR A 793 27.12 5.91 32.41
CA THR A 793 27.11 6.77 31.22
C THR A 793 26.75 8.18 31.65
N ASP A 794 27.79 8.96 31.99
CA ASP A 794 27.69 10.23 32.71
C ASP A 794 26.75 11.25 32.00
N GLU A 795 25.80 11.79 32.76
CA GLU A 795 24.58 12.48 32.27
C GLU A 795 24.89 13.67 31.37
N ALA A 796 25.97 14.41 31.68
CA ALA A 796 26.45 15.54 30.91
C ALA A 796 26.81 15.18 29.45
N THR A 797 27.18 13.93 29.20
CA THR A 797 27.49 13.41 27.85
C THR A 797 26.23 13.30 27.01
N LEU A 798 25.13 12.84 27.61
CA LEU A 798 23.84 12.64 26.96
C LEU A 798 23.17 13.98 26.62
N LYS A 799 23.21 14.95 27.55
CA LYS A 799 22.73 16.32 27.30
C LYS A 799 23.45 16.96 26.10
N ARG A 800 24.78 16.89 26.03
CA ARG A 800 25.55 17.47 24.91
C ARG A 800 25.34 16.75 23.56
N MET A 801 24.89 15.49 23.55
CA MET A 801 24.57 14.76 22.31
C MET A 801 23.18 15.10 21.74
N LEU A 802 22.27 15.66 22.54
CA LEU A 802 20.92 16.03 22.11
C LEU A 802 20.83 17.47 21.56
N GLU A 803 21.79 18.33 21.91
CA GLU A 803 21.82 19.74 21.47
C GLU A 803 22.44 19.94 20.07
N GLU A 804 23.30 19.03 19.60
CA GLU A 804 24.08 19.22 18.35
C GLU A 804 23.47 18.60 17.07
N GLU A 805 22.55 17.62 17.14
CA GLU A 805 21.82 17.10 15.96
C GLU A 805 20.31 16.94 16.18
N VAL A 806 19.51 17.75 15.47
CA VAL A 806 18.03 17.69 15.46
C VAL A 806 17.54 16.31 15.00
N THR A 807 17.13 15.46 15.93
CA THR A 807 16.66 14.10 15.67
C THR A 807 15.38 13.79 16.47
N ARG A 808 14.36 13.24 15.79
CA ARG A 808 13.09 12.84 16.44
C ARG A 808 13.24 11.45 17.05
N VAL A 809 13.20 11.35 18.37
CA VAL A 809 13.11 10.06 19.09
C VAL A 809 11.67 9.55 19.03
N SER A 810 11.45 8.34 18.49
CA SER A 810 10.11 7.78 18.25
C SER A 810 9.75 6.57 19.11
N LYS A 811 10.68 6.03 19.92
CA LYS A 811 10.40 4.96 20.88
C LYS A 811 11.50 4.79 21.93
N PHE A 812 11.10 4.57 23.18
CA PHE A 812 11.92 3.92 24.21
C PHE A 812 11.51 2.43 24.33
N ILE A 813 12.40 1.61 24.90
CA ILE A 813 12.14 0.23 25.30
C ILE A 813 12.49 0.15 26.79
N ASP A 814 11.69 -0.60 27.55
CA ASP A 814 11.58 -0.47 29.00
C ASP A 814 12.88 -0.77 29.79
N GLY A 815 13.11 -0.02 30.86
CA GLY A 815 14.33 -0.04 31.68
C GLY A 815 14.52 1.25 32.48
N ASP A 816 14.66 1.11 33.80
CA ASP A 816 14.99 2.13 34.82
C ASP A 816 14.10 3.37 34.91
N SER A 817 13.12 3.29 35.83
CA SER A 817 12.04 4.25 36.05
C SER A 817 12.41 5.54 36.81
N GLN A 818 13.70 5.91 36.91
CA GLN A 818 14.16 7.08 37.66
C GLN A 818 14.47 8.32 36.80
N LEU A 819 14.46 8.21 35.47
CA LEU A 819 14.77 9.31 34.54
C LEU A 819 13.57 10.22 34.19
N LEU A 820 12.45 10.11 34.91
CA LEU A 820 11.18 10.78 34.56
C LEU A 820 10.73 11.88 35.53
N ASP A 821 11.50 12.18 36.58
CA ASP A 821 11.13 13.22 37.57
C ASP A 821 11.73 14.62 37.29
N ASP A 822 12.69 14.77 36.37
CA ASP A 822 13.24 16.08 35.97
C ASP A 822 12.22 16.91 35.13
N ASP A 823 11.84 18.08 35.62
CA ASP A 823 10.88 18.99 34.96
C ASP A 823 11.47 19.81 33.81
N GLU A 824 12.79 19.98 33.72
CA GLU A 824 13.45 20.63 32.59
C GLU A 824 13.46 19.71 31.37
N LEU A 825 13.72 18.42 31.58
CA LEU A 825 13.62 17.39 30.54
C LEU A 825 12.19 17.25 29.98
N LYS A 826 11.17 17.33 30.85
CA LYS A 826 9.75 17.34 30.43
C LYS A 826 9.39 18.52 29.54
N ARG A 827 9.97 19.70 29.76
CA ARG A 827 9.71 20.90 28.94
C ARG A 827 10.25 20.75 27.52
N LEU A 828 11.45 20.17 27.37
CA LEU A 828 12.02 19.86 26.05
C LEU A 828 11.17 18.86 25.24
N LEU A 829 10.44 17.97 25.92
CA LEU A 829 9.60 16.93 25.29
C LEU A 829 8.16 17.37 24.99
N GLN A 830 7.69 18.51 25.50
CA GLN A 830 6.29 18.95 25.31
C GLN A 830 6.02 19.69 23.98
N GLY A 831 7.04 19.88 23.13
CA GLY A 831 6.94 20.50 21.81
C GLY A 831 6.27 19.65 20.71
N GLY A 832 5.18 18.92 21.01
CA GLY A 832 4.44 18.14 20.00
C GLY A 832 3.39 17.17 20.52
N SER A 833 2.11 17.55 20.43
CA SER A 833 0.89 16.70 20.38
C SER A 833 0.89 15.30 21.05
N GLN A 834 0.23 15.21 22.21
CA GLN A 834 -0.68 14.12 22.65
C GLN A 834 -0.31 12.66 22.29
N ILE A 835 0.23 11.90 23.25
CA ILE A 835 0.34 10.43 23.18
C ILE A 835 -0.90 9.78 23.84
N SER A 836 -1.47 8.77 23.17
CA SER A 836 -2.60 7.98 23.68
C SER A 836 -2.18 6.93 24.73
N LYS A 837 -3.08 6.66 25.68
CA LYS A 837 -2.94 5.71 26.80
C LYS A 837 -2.05 4.48 26.54
N VAL A 838 -1.01 4.32 27.34
CA VAL A 838 -0.40 3.01 27.61
C VAL A 838 -1.36 2.21 28.50
N THR A 839 -1.56 0.92 28.18
CA THR A 839 -2.33 -0.02 29.02
C THR A 839 -1.43 -1.20 29.36
N THR A 840 -1.10 -1.36 30.65
CA THR A 840 -0.19 -2.41 31.11
C THR A 840 -0.84 -3.79 31.04
N ILE A 841 -0.17 -4.77 30.43
CA ILE A 841 -0.49 -6.19 30.58
C ILE A 841 0.67 -6.83 31.34
N VAL A 842 0.36 -7.46 32.46
CA VAL A 842 1.30 -8.27 33.24
C VAL A 842 1.05 -9.73 32.88
N GLU A 843 2.02 -10.39 32.25
CA GLU A 843 2.09 -11.85 32.22
C GLU A 843 2.95 -12.32 33.40
N GLY A 844 2.46 -13.27 34.18
CA GLY A 844 3.25 -13.87 35.26
C GLY A 844 2.48 -14.90 36.07
N GLU A 845 3.01 -16.13 36.09
CA GLU A 845 2.92 -17.16 37.14
C GLU A 845 3.78 -18.37 36.67
N PRO A 846 4.13 -19.36 37.53
CA PRO A 846 3.79 -19.52 38.95
C PRO A 846 5.00 -19.71 39.89
N SER A 847 4.83 -19.52 41.20
CA SER A 847 5.28 -20.49 42.23
C SER A 847 4.81 -20.20 43.68
N GLU A 848 4.38 -21.29 44.30
CA GLU A 848 4.07 -21.65 45.68
C GLU A 848 4.46 -20.74 46.90
N THR A 849 3.42 -20.50 47.72
CA THR A 849 3.39 -20.58 49.21
C THR A 849 4.38 -19.79 50.10
N VAL A 850 3.85 -18.82 50.85
CA VAL A 850 4.10 -18.66 52.31
C VAL A 850 2.79 -18.23 53.00
N GLN A 851 2.46 -18.81 54.15
CA GLN A 851 1.43 -18.28 55.07
C GLN A 851 2.04 -17.26 56.03
N ILE A 852 1.31 -16.18 56.37
CA ILE A 852 1.43 -15.48 57.66
C ILE A 852 0.11 -14.77 58.00
N SER A 853 -0.06 -14.39 59.26
CA SER A 853 -1.35 -14.22 59.94
C SER A 853 -1.88 -12.78 60.05
N LYS A 854 -3.17 -12.70 60.42
CA LYS A 854 -3.93 -11.54 60.93
C LYS A 854 -3.10 -10.44 61.59
N ILE A 855 -3.53 -9.19 61.39
CA ILE A 855 -3.66 -8.18 62.47
C ILE A 855 -4.94 -7.35 62.24
N VAL A 856 -5.55 -6.88 63.33
CA VAL A 856 -6.80 -6.10 63.36
C VAL A 856 -6.48 -4.68 63.83
N LYS A 857 -7.11 -3.65 63.24
CA LYS A 857 -7.51 -2.40 63.94
C LYS A 857 -8.36 -1.43 63.08
N GLU A 858 -9.66 -1.43 63.36
CA GLU A 858 -10.43 -0.19 63.64
C GLU A 858 -9.86 0.49 64.91
N PRO A 859 -10.14 1.77 65.29
CA PRO A 859 -11.52 2.26 65.51
C PRO A 859 -11.79 3.80 65.48
N GLN A 860 -13.00 4.17 65.94
CA GLN A 860 -13.54 5.50 66.31
C GLN A 860 -13.97 6.42 65.14
N VAL A 861 -15.23 6.86 64.95
CA VAL A 861 -16.38 7.26 65.81
C VAL A 861 -16.38 8.73 66.22
N GLN A 862 -17.44 9.44 65.81
CA GLN A 862 -18.18 10.38 66.66
C GLN A 862 -19.66 10.44 66.27
N THR A 863 -20.54 10.81 67.21
CA THR A 863 -22.01 10.79 67.09
C THR A 863 -22.56 12.17 66.66
N VAL A 864 -23.87 12.42 66.47
CA VAL A 864 -24.81 12.80 67.56
C VAL A 864 -26.24 13.07 67.02
N ARG A 865 -27.26 12.55 67.77
CA ARG A 865 -28.69 12.95 67.87
C ARG A 865 -29.74 12.71 66.76
N LYS A 866 -30.95 12.41 67.27
CA LYS A 866 -32.27 12.26 66.63
C LYS A 866 -33.02 13.61 66.57
N VAL A 867 -34.05 13.71 65.71
CA VAL A 867 -35.50 13.99 65.99
C VAL A 867 -36.23 13.78 64.64
N GLN A 868 -37.07 12.76 64.42
CA GLN A 868 -38.48 12.52 64.82
C GLN A 868 -39.57 13.38 64.12
N THR A 869 -40.37 12.71 63.27
CA THR A 869 -41.81 12.98 62.93
C THR A 869 -42.15 14.27 62.13
N SER A 870 -43.29 14.39 61.40
CA SER A 870 -44.48 13.52 61.27
C SER A 870 -45.27 13.71 59.95
N ARG A 871 -45.93 12.64 59.46
CA ARG A 871 -47.21 12.57 58.70
C ARG A 871 -47.36 13.31 57.33
N ARG A 872 -48.43 13.13 56.53
CA ARG A 872 -49.22 11.93 56.05
C ARG A 872 -50.48 12.43 55.30
N GLN A 873 -50.65 12.10 54.01
CA GLN A 873 -51.92 11.94 53.22
C GLN A 873 -51.52 11.79 51.73
N GLN A 874 -51.87 10.78 50.93
CA GLN A 874 -53.16 10.11 50.59
C GLN A 874 -54.15 11.03 49.85
N GLY A 875 -54.60 10.64 48.64
CA GLY A 875 -55.47 11.49 47.78
C GLY A 875 -56.29 10.78 46.68
N GLN A 876 -55.66 10.00 45.78
CA GLN A 876 -56.33 9.20 44.72
C GLN A 876 -57.13 10.00 43.62
N PRO A 877 -57.68 9.36 42.53
CA PRO A 877 -57.73 10.00 41.20
C PRO A 877 -59.10 9.90 40.44
N LEU A 878 -59.04 10.00 39.09
CA LEU A 878 -60.04 9.66 38.05
C LEU A 878 -61.07 10.73 37.62
N ARG A 879 -61.09 11.05 36.30
CA ARG A 879 -62.15 10.60 35.39
C ARG A 879 -61.82 10.76 33.89
N ARG A 880 -62.53 9.99 33.04
CA ARG A 880 -62.55 10.06 31.57
C ARG A 880 -63.68 10.99 31.10
N GLN A 881 -63.58 11.56 29.89
CA GLN A 881 -64.52 11.23 28.79
C GLN A 881 -64.11 11.76 27.40
N MET A 882 -64.84 11.34 26.37
CA MET A 882 -64.58 11.55 24.93
C MET A 882 -65.25 12.80 24.37
N ARG A 883 -64.81 13.26 23.19
CA ARG A 883 -65.72 13.48 22.03
C ARG A 883 -64.99 13.45 20.68
N ARG A 884 -65.75 13.20 19.60
CA ARG A 884 -65.35 13.21 18.17
C ARG A 884 -66.27 14.18 17.41
N SER A 885 -65.68 15.03 16.56
CA SER A 885 -66.27 15.60 15.32
C SER A 885 -65.19 16.50 14.68
N HIS A 886 -64.62 16.26 13.50
CA HIS A 886 -65.14 16.20 12.11
C HIS A 886 -65.63 17.53 11.53
N GLN A 887 -65.11 17.86 10.33
CA GLN A 887 -65.35 19.05 9.49
C GLN A 887 -64.91 20.38 10.14
N SER A 888 -64.33 21.35 9.41
CA SER A 888 -64.15 21.49 7.94
C SER A 888 -62.75 21.12 7.45
#